data_AF-A0A949QGJ7-F1
#
_entry.id   AF-A0A949QGJ7-F1
#
_cell.length_a   1.000
_cell.length_b   1.000
_cell.length_c   1.000
_cell.angle_alpha   90.00
_cell.angle_beta   90.00
_cell.angle_gamma   90.00
#
_symmetry.space_group_name_H-M   'P 1'
#
loop_
_entity.id
_entity.type
_entity.pdbx_description
1 polymer ?
#
loop_
_entity_poly.entity_id
_entity_poly.type
_entity_poly.pdbx_seq_one_letter_code
_entity_poly.pdbx_strand_id
1 'polypeptide(L)'
;DGQGGSVECTVSVTVTGTNDAPVIGAGSFIDSVTEIGDLAAGENTTDLVASGSFAISDVDLTNTQSVAAVAADAGYLGTFTPSVTDQTTTDGTGTIGWNFTVADSAIDHLAADETLTQTYAVTVTDTAGATATKNVVITINGMNDAPIVEATNVTGVVTEMDTTPVGDLTSSGTISFTDADLIDVHSISVVTASAGALGMLMPTITTDTTGSGLGGVVTWNYSVAASAVEYLAEGEHKVETFTFSVLDGHGGSVERTVSVTITGTNDDTLAPTLTGSTPTDNAAAVAVGSDIVLTFDEAVQAGIGNIVISNDNGDIRTIAITDSSQVTMSDDTVTINPTDNLQAGSNYHVQLARGVIEDMSGNAYAGISDATTLNFATFENSAPIVEVTGVTGGVTELITPVDDLTESGTIGFTDADLTDAHSVSSVTASAGALGTLTPTITTDTIGTGLGGVLTWNYSVSSTAVEYLAEGEQKVETFTFSVLDGHGGSVDRTVSVTITGTNDGPVIGLGLFDGSVTELADLASGENTTDLVASGSFAISDVDLTNTQSVAAVAADTGYLGTFTPSVTDQTTTDGTGTIGWNFTVADSAIDHLAAGETLTQTYTVTVTDTAGATATNDVVITITGTYDDTLAPTLTGSTPTDNAATVAVGSDIVLTFSEPVQAGTGNIVISNGTDIRTISVTDSQVTINDSTVTINPTGNLNAGSNYYVQIENGAIKDMAGNAYEGISDTTTLDFATIPPLDQLLNGDGSNNVLNGGAGNDTLNGGAGNDTMQGGAGNDLYVVDSTGDVVTENSEEGIDTVQSSISYILGANVESLTLTGTGAINGTGNALDNLLLGNSGNNSLNGGAGNDTLNGGAGNDGMQGGLGNDTYVVDSISDVVTEAASAGMDTVQSSVSYTLGANVENLALMGTGAINGTGNTLDNLLTGNSGNNSLNGGAGNDTMQGGAGNDTYVVDSATDVVTENEGEGTDTVHSSLSYTLGENVENLTLTGAGVITGTGNALDNILLGNSANNT
;
A
#
# COMPACT_ATOMS: atom_id res chain seq x y z
N ASP A 1 46.90 -59.23 -58.75
CA ASP A 1 47.06 -59.05 -60.22
C ASP A 1 46.66 -60.29 -61.06
N GLY A 2 46.00 -61.30 -60.49
CA GLY A 2 45.71 -62.55 -61.21
C GLY A 2 46.94 -63.43 -61.53
N GLN A 3 48.14 -63.05 -61.07
CA GLN A 3 49.40 -63.78 -61.23
C GLN A 3 50.13 -64.04 -59.90
N GLY A 4 49.45 -63.83 -58.77
CA GLY A 4 49.97 -64.14 -57.43
C GLY A 4 50.59 -62.96 -56.67
N GLY A 5 50.53 -61.75 -57.21
CA GLY A 5 50.83 -60.52 -56.46
C GLY A 5 49.59 -60.01 -55.72
N SER A 6 49.66 -59.95 -54.39
CA SER A 6 48.64 -59.32 -53.53
C SER A 6 49.26 -58.20 -52.71
N VAL A 7 48.53 -57.08 -52.61
CA VAL A 7 48.80 -55.99 -51.68
C VAL A 7 47.81 -56.15 -50.52
N GLU A 8 48.28 -56.16 -49.28
CA GLU A 8 47.38 -56.01 -48.14
C GLU A 8 46.94 -54.55 -48.06
N CYS A 9 45.63 -54.35 -48.13
CA CYS A 9 45.02 -53.05 -47.98
C CYS A 9 44.19 -53.12 -46.69
N THR A 10 44.63 -52.40 -45.66
CA THR A 10 43.87 -52.29 -44.41
C THR A 10 42.69 -51.37 -44.68
N VAL A 11 41.48 -51.92 -44.65
CA VAL A 11 40.25 -51.12 -44.68
C VAL A 11 39.96 -50.70 -43.24
N SER A 12 40.21 -49.43 -42.95
CA SER A 12 39.78 -48.80 -41.70
C SER A 12 38.34 -48.34 -41.88
N VAL A 13 37.41 -48.94 -41.15
CA VAL A 13 36.04 -48.44 -41.03
C VAL A 13 35.98 -47.60 -39.76
N THR A 14 35.78 -46.29 -39.92
CA THR A 14 35.46 -45.41 -38.79
C THR A 14 33.96 -45.41 -38.62
N VAL A 15 33.48 -45.88 -37.47
CA VAL A 15 32.07 -45.72 -37.07
C VAL A 15 32.00 -44.41 -36.29
N THR A 16 31.31 -43.41 -36.84
CA THR A 16 30.93 -42.18 -36.13
C THR A 16 29.57 -42.42 -35.48
N GLY A 17 29.53 -42.40 -34.15
CA GLY A 17 28.27 -42.41 -33.39
C GLY A 17 27.54 -41.07 -33.48
N THR A 18 26.24 -41.10 -33.24
CA THR A 18 25.41 -39.92 -32.95
C THR A 18 25.51 -39.58 -31.48
N ASN A 19 25.27 -38.32 -31.10
CA ASN A 19 25.23 -37.93 -29.69
C ASN A 19 23.92 -38.41 -29.06
N ASP A 20 24.00 -39.13 -27.95
CA ASP A 20 22.88 -39.66 -27.18
C ASP A 20 22.65 -38.79 -25.94
N ALA A 21 21.39 -38.46 -25.64
CA ALA A 21 21.06 -37.65 -24.47
C ALA A 21 21.36 -38.40 -23.15
N PRO A 22 21.83 -37.69 -22.11
CA PRO A 22 22.02 -38.30 -20.80
C PRO A 22 20.68 -38.81 -20.23
N VAL A 23 20.69 -39.98 -19.61
CA VAL A 23 19.50 -40.57 -18.97
C VAL A 23 19.51 -40.24 -17.48
N ILE A 24 18.43 -39.61 -17.00
CA ILE A 24 18.22 -39.37 -15.57
C ILE A 24 17.63 -40.63 -14.91
N GLY A 25 18.38 -41.21 -13.99
CA GLY A 25 18.05 -42.45 -13.28
C GLY A 25 17.25 -42.26 -11.99
N ALA A 26 17.36 -43.25 -11.10
CA ALA A 26 16.74 -43.21 -9.78
C ALA A 26 17.50 -42.29 -8.82
N GLY A 27 16.77 -41.71 -7.86
CA GLY A 27 17.32 -40.79 -6.87
C GLY A 27 16.24 -40.03 -6.11
N SER A 28 16.66 -39.05 -5.32
CA SER A 28 15.75 -38.15 -4.62
C SER A 28 15.32 -37.00 -5.54
N PHE A 29 14.01 -36.86 -5.70
CA PHE A 29 13.36 -35.80 -6.48
C PHE A 29 12.29 -35.05 -5.67
N ILE A 30 12.09 -35.43 -4.40
CA ILE A 30 11.11 -34.80 -3.51
C ILE A 30 11.73 -34.75 -2.12
N ASP A 31 11.70 -33.58 -1.50
CA ASP A 31 12.11 -33.39 -0.10
C ASP A 31 11.35 -32.20 0.50
N SER A 32 11.54 -31.96 1.80
CA SER A 32 10.83 -30.89 2.50
C SER A 32 11.69 -30.18 3.52
N VAL A 33 11.41 -28.90 3.74
CA VAL A 33 11.85 -28.16 4.92
C VAL A 33 10.63 -27.82 5.77
N THR A 34 10.84 -27.62 7.06
CA THR A 34 9.79 -27.22 7.99
C THR A 34 10.35 -26.09 8.81
N GLU A 35 9.57 -25.02 8.90
CA GLU A 35 9.84 -23.85 9.71
C GLU A 35 10.22 -24.21 11.15
N ILE A 36 11.10 -23.40 11.73
CA ILE A 36 11.44 -23.48 13.14
C ILE A 36 10.46 -22.60 13.89
N GLY A 37 9.48 -23.22 14.53
CA GLY A 37 8.50 -22.48 15.32
C GLY A 37 9.11 -21.65 16.45
N ASP A 38 8.37 -20.60 16.82
CA ASP A 38 8.69 -19.61 17.83
C ASP A 38 9.45 -20.10 19.08
N LEU A 39 10.47 -19.33 19.50
CA LEU A 39 11.32 -19.55 20.68
C LEU A 39 12.18 -20.83 20.63
N ALA A 40 12.19 -21.57 19.52
CA ALA A 40 13.10 -22.68 19.32
C ALA A 40 14.52 -22.20 18.93
N ALA A 41 15.52 -23.00 19.25
CA ALA A 41 16.91 -22.62 18.97
C ALA A 41 17.17 -22.59 17.46
N GLY A 42 17.43 -21.40 16.93
CA GLY A 42 17.74 -21.19 15.51
C GLY A 42 16.64 -20.50 14.71
N GLU A 43 15.48 -20.26 15.34
CA GLU A 43 14.40 -19.42 14.82
C GLU A 43 14.97 -18.09 14.30
N ASN A 44 14.45 -17.64 13.14
CA ASN A 44 14.79 -16.39 12.46
C ASN A 44 16.27 -16.23 12.03
N THR A 45 17.13 -17.22 12.29
CA THR A 45 18.59 -17.08 12.18
C THR A 45 19.28 -18.26 11.51
N THR A 46 18.58 -19.39 11.34
CA THR A 46 19.14 -20.62 10.75
C THR A 46 18.55 -20.85 9.37
N ASP A 47 19.39 -21.01 8.36
CA ASP A 47 18.90 -21.43 7.03
C ASP A 47 18.45 -22.90 7.08
N LEU A 48 17.25 -23.16 6.58
CA LEU A 48 16.69 -24.50 6.43
C LEU A 48 17.18 -25.12 5.13
N VAL A 49 17.61 -26.38 5.22
CA VAL A 49 18.27 -27.07 4.11
C VAL A 49 17.55 -28.36 3.76
N ALA A 50 17.23 -28.54 2.48
CA ALA A 50 16.85 -29.82 1.90
C ALA A 50 17.89 -30.21 0.85
N SER A 51 18.23 -31.49 0.75
CA SER A 51 19.27 -31.93 -0.17
C SER A 51 19.04 -33.34 -0.66
N GLY A 52 19.49 -33.63 -1.87
CA GLY A 52 19.38 -34.96 -2.43
C GLY A 52 20.27 -35.14 -3.63
N SER A 53 20.18 -36.33 -4.22
CA SER A 53 20.92 -36.64 -5.43
C SER A 53 20.22 -37.68 -6.26
N PHE A 54 20.53 -37.69 -7.55
CA PHE A 54 20.07 -38.71 -8.48
C PHE A 54 21.15 -39.14 -9.46
N ALA A 55 21.08 -40.40 -9.87
CA ALA A 55 22.02 -40.97 -10.80
C ALA A 55 21.77 -40.46 -12.23
N ILE A 56 22.84 -40.33 -13.00
CA ILE A 56 22.79 -40.11 -14.45
C ILE A 56 23.64 -41.17 -15.15
N SER A 57 23.26 -41.48 -16.39
CA SER A 57 24.05 -42.36 -17.25
C SER A 57 23.98 -41.89 -18.70
N ASP A 58 25.09 -41.93 -19.39
CA ASP A 58 25.27 -41.50 -20.76
C ASP A 58 26.05 -42.59 -21.51
N VAL A 59 25.56 -42.99 -22.67
CA VAL A 59 26.21 -44.04 -23.47
C VAL A 59 27.44 -43.50 -24.22
N ASP A 60 27.57 -42.18 -24.34
CA ASP A 60 28.72 -41.49 -24.91
C ASP A 60 29.80 -41.28 -23.85
N LEU A 61 30.64 -42.31 -23.67
CA LEU A 61 31.67 -42.38 -22.62
C LEU A 61 32.68 -41.22 -22.62
N THR A 62 32.80 -40.46 -23.71
CA THR A 62 33.71 -39.30 -23.81
C THR A 62 33.10 -37.98 -23.39
N ASN A 63 31.76 -37.91 -23.21
CA ASN A 63 31.08 -36.68 -22.87
C ASN A 63 31.18 -36.36 -21.38
N THR A 64 31.32 -35.08 -21.05
CA THR A 64 31.11 -34.59 -19.67
C THR A 64 29.73 -33.94 -19.55
N GLN A 65 29.12 -33.92 -18.36
CA GLN A 65 27.78 -33.34 -18.17
C GLN A 65 27.86 -32.02 -17.40
N SER A 66 26.92 -31.12 -17.70
CA SER A 66 26.63 -29.91 -16.96
C SER A 66 25.18 -29.96 -16.49
N VAL A 67 24.84 -29.19 -15.46
CA VAL A 67 23.49 -29.16 -14.90
C VAL A 67 23.05 -27.74 -14.63
N ALA A 68 21.79 -27.46 -14.93
CA ALA A 68 21.10 -26.22 -14.58
C ALA A 68 19.72 -26.56 -14.00
N ALA A 69 19.14 -25.64 -13.23
CA ALA A 69 17.76 -25.74 -12.78
C ALA A 69 17.04 -24.42 -13.05
N VAL A 70 15.76 -24.52 -13.37
CA VAL A 70 14.86 -23.39 -13.55
C VAL A 70 13.65 -23.60 -12.64
N ALA A 71 13.26 -22.58 -11.88
CA ALA A 71 12.02 -22.60 -11.10
C ALA A 71 10.82 -22.66 -12.06
N ALA A 72 9.81 -23.47 -11.75
CA ALA A 72 8.64 -23.60 -12.61
C ALA A 72 7.73 -22.36 -12.58
N ASP A 73 7.76 -21.58 -11.48
CA ASP A 73 6.98 -20.35 -11.32
C ASP A 73 7.84 -19.23 -10.68
N ALA A 74 7.35 -17.99 -10.74
CA ALA A 74 7.94 -16.85 -10.05
C ALA A 74 7.56 -16.83 -8.55
N GLY A 75 8.34 -16.14 -7.72
CA GLY A 75 8.06 -15.98 -6.27
C GLY A 75 8.49 -17.15 -5.39
N TYR A 76 9.28 -18.08 -5.93
CA TYR A 76 9.85 -19.20 -5.19
C TYR A 76 10.81 -18.71 -4.10
N LEU A 77 10.62 -19.20 -2.88
CA LEU A 77 11.42 -18.83 -1.69
C LEU A 77 12.69 -19.68 -1.61
N GLY A 78 13.80 -19.07 -1.26
CA GLY A 78 15.09 -19.76 -1.08
C GLY A 78 15.92 -19.90 -2.37
N THR A 79 17.00 -20.66 -2.28
CA THR A 79 18.00 -20.88 -3.34
C THR A 79 18.14 -22.37 -3.61
N PHE A 80 17.89 -22.79 -4.85
CA PHE A 80 18.10 -24.16 -5.33
C PHE A 80 19.34 -24.25 -6.21
N THR A 81 20.30 -25.09 -5.85
CA THR A 81 21.58 -25.25 -6.56
C THR A 81 21.80 -26.72 -6.93
N PRO A 82 21.67 -27.11 -8.21
CA PRO A 82 22.13 -28.41 -8.68
C PRO A 82 23.63 -28.37 -8.99
N SER A 83 24.31 -29.50 -8.84
CA SER A 83 25.73 -29.65 -9.13
C SER A 83 26.06 -31.08 -9.56
N VAL A 84 27.04 -31.21 -10.44
CA VAL A 84 27.62 -32.52 -10.77
C VAL A 84 28.55 -32.92 -9.63
N THR A 85 28.21 -33.98 -8.91
CA THR A 85 28.95 -34.41 -7.70
C THR A 85 29.91 -35.56 -7.96
N ASP A 86 29.62 -36.39 -8.95
CA ASP A 86 30.50 -37.46 -9.43
C ASP A 86 30.24 -37.68 -10.92
N GLN A 87 31.30 -37.93 -11.69
CA GLN A 87 31.20 -38.26 -13.10
C GLN A 87 32.39 -39.11 -13.57
N THR A 88 32.11 -40.23 -14.23
CA THR A 88 33.11 -41.16 -14.75
C THR A 88 33.01 -41.29 -16.28
N THR A 89 34.08 -40.91 -16.97
CA THR A 89 34.20 -41.07 -18.44
C THR A 89 34.59 -42.50 -18.86
N THR A 90 34.67 -43.43 -17.91
CA THR A 90 35.04 -44.84 -18.19
C THR A 90 33.84 -45.76 -18.39
N ASP A 91 32.70 -45.43 -17.81
CA ASP A 91 31.44 -46.19 -17.90
C ASP A 91 30.20 -45.33 -18.13
N GLY A 92 30.38 -44.00 -18.29
CA GLY A 92 29.32 -43.07 -18.65
C GLY A 92 28.36 -42.75 -17.52
N THR A 93 28.68 -43.15 -16.29
CA THR A 93 27.80 -42.92 -15.13
C THR A 93 28.20 -41.68 -14.33
N GLY A 94 27.26 -41.14 -13.58
CA GLY A 94 27.50 -39.97 -12.72
C GLY A 94 26.37 -39.74 -11.73
N THR A 95 26.55 -38.72 -10.88
CA THR A 95 25.55 -38.31 -9.88
C THR A 95 25.40 -36.79 -9.88
N ILE A 96 24.16 -36.33 -10.01
CA ILE A 96 23.79 -34.93 -9.77
C ILE A 96 23.34 -34.81 -8.32
N GLY A 97 24.01 -33.96 -7.55
CA GLY A 97 23.57 -33.53 -6.24
C GLY A 97 22.83 -32.21 -6.34
N TRP A 98 21.83 -31.98 -5.51
CA TRP A 98 21.13 -30.72 -5.41
C TRP A 98 20.97 -30.31 -3.95
N ASN A 99 21.00 -28.99 -3.73
CA ASN A 99 20.81 -28.39 -2.41
C ASN A 99 19.79 -27.25 -2.53
N PHE A 100 18.82 -27.24 -1.62
CA PHE A 100 17.86 -26.17 -1.44
C PHE A 100 18.11 -25.53 -0.08
N THR A 101 18.09 -24.19 -0.03
CA THR A 101 18.36 -23.42 1.19
C THR A 101 17.36 -22.26 1.26
N VAL A 102 16.62 -22.12 2.36
CA VAL A 102 15.73 -20.98 2.59
C VAL A 102 15.98 -20.43 3.99
N ALA A 103 16.02 -19.11 4.13
CA ALA A 103 16.09 -18.49 5.45
C ALA A 103 14.78 -18.78 6.20
N ASP A 104 14.87 -19.19 7.45
CA ASP A 104 13.72 -19.41 8.32
C ASP A 104 12.82 -18.16 8.39
N SER A 105 13.42 -16.99 8.58
CA SER A 105 12.73 -15.69 8.59
C SER A 105 11.97 -15.33 7.30
N ALA A 106 12.24 -16.01 6.18
CA ALA A 106 11.52 -15.78 4.92
C ALA A 106 10.21 -16.56 4.85
N ILE A 107 9.97 -17.49 5.78
CA ILE A 107 8.80 -18.37 5.81
C ILE A 107 7.91 -18.18 7.05
N ASP A 108 8.31 -17.35 8.03
CA ASP A 108 7.58 -16.92 9.26
C ASP A 108 6.12 -16.45 9.09
N HIS A 109 5.63 -16.39 7.86
CA HIS A 109 4.25 -15.99 7.55
C HIS A 109 3.33 -17.17 7.27
N LEU A 110 3.87 -18.39 7.20
CA LEU A 110 3.17 -19.61 6.86
C LEU A 110 2.64 -20.28 8.13
N ALA A 111 1.32 -20.31 8.30
CA ALA A 111 0.73 -20.88 9.50
C ALA A 111 0.88 -22.42 9.58
N ALA A 112 0.55 -22.97 10.75
CA ALA A 112 0.50 -24.42 10.92
C ALA A 112 -0.45 -25.10 9.91
N ASP A 113 0.04 -26.19 9.33
CA ASP A 113 -0.59 -26.95 8.23
C ASP A 113 -0.66 -26.20 6.87
N GLU A 114 -0.15 -24.97 6.78
CA GLU A 114 0.11 -24.31 5.50
C GLU A 114 1.37 -24.90 4.84
N THR A 115 1.27 -25.19 3.54
CA THR A 115 2.40 -25.75 2.79
C THR A 115 2.60 -25.02 1.48
N LEU A 116 3.82 -24.59 1.21
CA LEU A 116 4.24 -24.04 -0.09
C LEU A 116 5.03 -25.08 -0.86
N THR A 117 4.55 -25.44 -2.06
CA THR A 117 5.25 -26.40 -2.94
C THR A 117 6.00 -25.67 -4.04
N GLN A 118 7.30 -25.92 -4.15
CA GLN A 118 8.18 -25.34 -5.17
C GLN A 118 8.76 -26.43 -6.08
N THR A 119 8.57 -26.30 -7.39
CA THR A 119 9.04 -27.29 -8.39
C THR A 119 10.17 -26.73 -9.25
N TYR A 120 11.34 -27.37 -9.21
CA TYR A 120 12.51 -27.00 -10.02
C TYR A 120 12.72 -28.00 -11.15
N ALA A 121 12.68 -27.53 -12.40
CA ALA A 121 13.02 -28.32 -13.56
C ALA A 121 14.55 -28.40 -13.69
N VAL A 122 15.13 -29.56 -13.37
CA VAL A 122 16.58 -29.79 -13.42
C VAL A 122 16.95 -30.40 -14.78
N THR A 123 17.74 -29.67 -15.56
CA THR A 123 18.20 -30.06 -16.89
C THR A 123 19.67 -30.45 -16.85
N VAL A 124 19.97 -31.67 -17.30
CA VAL A 124 21.33 -32.19 -17.47
C VAL A 124 21.68 -32.13 -18.94
N THR A 125 22.81 -31.51 -19.28
CA THR A 125 23.27 -31.29 -20.66
C THR A 125 24.65 -31.89 -20.83
N ASP A 126 24.84 -32.76 -21.81
CA ASP A 126 26.17 -33.27 -22.17
C ASP A 126 27.02 -32.22 -22.92
N THR A 127 28.31 -32.50 -23.12
CA THR A 127 29.24 -31.59 -23.82
C THR A 127 28.97 -31.39 -25.30
N ALA A 128 28.16 -32.25 -25.92
CA ALA A 128 27.78 -32.16 -27.32
C ALA A 128 26.40 -31.50 -27.53
N GLY A 129 25.71 -31.18 -26.43
CA GLY A 129 24.51 -30.34 -26.39
C GLY A 129 23.18 -31.10 -26.22
N ALA A 130 23.17 -32.43 -26.09
CA ALA A 130 21.91 -33.13 -25.82
C ALA A 130 21.54 -33.05 -24.33
N THR A 131 20.24 -33.01 -24.05
CA THR A 131 19.70 -32.70 -22.72
C THR A 131 18.65 -33.69 -22.25
N ALA A 132 18.52 -33.81 -20.92
CA ALA A 132 17.38 -34.44 -20.27
C ALA A 132 16.94 -33.63 -19.04
N THR A 133 15.63 -33.54 -18.83
CA THR A 133 15.05 -32.72 -17.76
C THR A 133 14.17 -33.55 -16.84
N LYS A 134 14.24 -33.28 -15.53
CA LYS A 134 13.34 -33.87 -14.52
C LYS A 134 13.09 -32.91 -13.37
N ASN A 135 11.88 -32.95 -12.82
CA ASN A 135 11.47 -32.06 -11.75
C ASN A 135 11.97 -32.55 -10.38
N VAL A 136 12.45 -31.61 -9.56
CA VAL A 136 12.66 -31.77 -8.12
C VAL A 136 11.63 -30.90 -7.39
N VAL A 137 10.90 -31.48 -6.44
CA VAL A 137 9.83 -30.81 -5.70
C VAL A 137 10.25 -30.60 -4.26
N ILE A 138 10.25 -29.35 -3.80
CA ILE A 138 10.48 -28.98 -2.40
C ILE A 138 9.17 -28.56 -1.78
N THR A 139 8.81 -29.18 -0.65
CA THR A 139 7.65 -28.74 0.17
C THR A 139 8.17 -27.97 1.37
N ILE A 140 7.74 -26.73 1.54
CA ILE A 140 7.96 -25.92 2.74
C ILE A 140 6.70 -26.05 3.59
N ASN A 141 6.85 -26.51 4.83
CA ASN A 141 5.75 -26.59 5.78
C ASN A 141 5.89 -25.47 6.81
N GLY A 142 4.84 -24.70 6.98
CA GLY A 142 4.72 -23.72 8.05
C GLY A 142 4.50 -24.37 9.41
N MET A 143 4.80 -23.61 10.45
CA MET A 143 4.53 -23.86 11.86
C MET A 143 3.60 -22.76 12.38
N ASN A 144 3.08 -22.94 13.59
CA ASN A 144 2.26 -21.89 14.22
C ASN A 144 3.19 -20.97 15.00
N ASP A 145 3.04 -19.68 14.81
CA ASP A 145 3.66 -18.63 15.63
C ASP A 145 2.64 -18.02 16.58
N ALA A 146 3.08 -17.73 17.81
CA ALA A 146 2.14 -17.28 18.84
C ALA A 146 1.99 -15.75 18.79
N PRO A 147 0.79 -15.22 19.07
CA PRO A 147 0.60 -13.78 19.07
C PRO A 147 1.49 -13.12 20.13
N ILE A 148 2.12 -11.99 19.79
CA ILE A 148 2.99 -11.21 20.66
C ILE A 148 2.25 -9.94 21.08
N VAL A 149 2.47 -9.47 22.31
CA VAL A 149 1.92 -8.18 22.78
C VAL A 149 3.07 -7.39 23.36
N GLU A 150 3.18 -6.09 23.09
CA GLU A 150 4.34 -5.28 23.51
C GLU A 150 4.19 -4.61 24.89
N ALA A 151 2.97 -4.35 25.37
CA ALA A 151 2.75 -3.59 26.61
C ALA A 151 2.98 -4.44 27.87
N THR A 152 3.80 -4.03 28.84
CA THR A 152 4.12 -4.86 30.02
C THR A 152 3.17 -4.73 31.21
N ASN A 153 2.29 -3.73 31.28
CA ASN A 153 1.23 -3.64 32.30
C ASN A 153 0.08 -2.72 31.85
N VAL A 154 -1.16 -3.19 31.96
CA VAL A 154 -2.40 -2.43 31.70
C VAL A 154 -3.10 -2.21 33.04
N THR A 155 -3.15 -0.96 33.51
CA THR A 155 -3.73 -0.61 34.82
C THR A 155 -4.96 0.28 34.66
N GLY A 156 -5.95 0.09 35.54
CA GLY A 156 -7.14 0.94 35.68
C GLY A 156 -7.31 1.43 37.12
N VAL A 157 -8.03 2.54 37.32
CA VAL A 157 -8.27 3.12 38.66
C VAL A 157 -9.71 3.59 38.78
N VAL A 158 -10.35 3.34 39.93
CA VAL A 158 -11.69 3.86 40.29
C VAL A 158 -11.70 4.28 41.78
N THR A 159 -12.57 5.21 42.16
CA THR A 159 -12.71 5.74 43.54
C THR A 159 -14.16 5.61 44.01
N GLU A 160 -14.36 5.25 45.28
CA GLU A 160 -15.65 5.20 45.98
C GLU A 160 -16.30 6.60 46.04
N MET A 161 -17.63 6.64 46.20
CA MET A 161 -18.38 7.89 46.28
C MET A 161 -18.54 8.32 47.74
N ASP A 162 -18.18 9.56 48.09
CA ASP A 162 -18.41 10.19 49.43
C ASP A 162 -19.90 10.45 49.76
N THR A 163 -20.82 9.94 48.94
CA THR A 163 -22.26 10.23 49.01
C THR A 163 -23.04 9.00 48.56
N THR A 164 -24.33 8.93 48.92
CA THR A 164 -25.25 7.82 48.58
C THR A 164 -24.93 7.12 47.24
N PRO A 165 -24.48 5.84 47.22
CA PRO A 165 -23.92 5.22 46.03
C PRO A 165 -24.98 4.98 44.94
N VAL A 166 -24.72 5.43 43.71
CA VAL A 166 -25.59 5.21 42.53
C VAL A 166 -24.80 4.77 41.32
N GLY A 167 -25.18 3.63 40.73
CA GLY A 167 -24.62 3.12 39.46
C GLY A 167 -23.34 2.32 39.61
N ASP A 168 -22.63 2.16 38.49
CA ASP A 168 -21.36 1.44 38.41
C ASP A 168 -20.19 2.40 38.21
N LEU A 169 -19.04 2.07 38.81
CA LEU A 169 -17.75 2.71 38.59
C LEU A 169 -17.03 1.97 37.44
N THR A 170 -16.53 2.70 36.45
CA THR A 170 -15.96 2.12 35.23
C THR A 170 -14.54 2.60 34.93
N SER A 171 -13.71 1.73 34.36
CA SER A 171 -12.38 2.05 33.80
C SER A 171 -12.18 1.30 32.48
N SER A 172 -11.45 1.86 31.52
CA SER A 172 -11.21 1.22 30.22
C SER A 172 -9.78 1.43 29.72
N GLY A 173 -9.33 0.60 28.79
CA GLY A 173 -8.06 0.78 28.10
C GLY A 173 -7.89 -0.19 26.93
N THR A 174 -6.73 -0.15 26.28
CA THR A 174 -6.43 -0.96 25.08
C THR A 174 -5.11 -1.72 25.22
N ILE A 175 -4.97 -2.80 24.46
CA ILE A 175 -3.78 -3.65 24.35
C ILE A 175 -3.58 -3.99 22.87
N SER A 176 -2.45 -3.60 22.29
CA SER A 176 -2.09 -3.99 20.91
C SER A 176 -1.33 -5.30 20.90
N PHE A 177 -1.58 -6.16 19.92
CA PHE A 177 -0.86 -7.42 19.70
C PHE A 177 -0.45 -7.53 18.23
N THR A 178 0.56 -8.36 17.97
CA THR A 178 1.07 -8.74 16.65
C THR A 178 1.07 -10.24 16.47
N ASP A 179 0.95 -10.72 15.24
CA ASP A 179 1.04 -12.15 14.91
C ASP A 179 1.76 -12.30 13.56
N ALA A 180 2.64 -13.28 13.45
CA ALA A 180 3.44 -13.52 12.25
C ALA A 180 2.63 -14.28 11.18
N ASP A 181 1.71 -15.14 11.62
CA ASP A 181 0.85 -15.95 10.76
C ASP A 181 -0.24 -15.09 10.09
N LEU A 182 -0.14 -14.89 8.78
CA LEU A 182 -0.98 -13.91 8.07
C LEU A 182 -2.46 -14.30 7.94
N ILE A 183 -2.77 -15.60 8.12
CA ILE A 183 -4.11 -16.16 7.96
C ILE A 183 -4.85 -16.36 9.29
N ASP A 184 -4.22 -16.06 10.41
CA ASP A 184 -4.75 -16.34 11.74
C ASP A 184 -5.92 -15.43 12.11
N VAL A 185 -6.83 -15.96 12.93
CA VAL A 185 -8.07 -15.28 13.34
C VAL A 185 -8.16 -15.28 14.85
N HIS A 186 -8.05 -14.10 15.43
CA HIS A 186 -7.80 -13.97 16.86
C HIS A 186 -9.07 -14.02 17.70
N SER A 187 -8.98 -14.61 18.88
CA SER A 187 -10.07 -14.65 19.86
C SER A 187 -9.56 -14.46 21.29
N ILE A 188 -10.46 -14.10 22.19
CA ILE A 188 -10.13 -13.91 23.61
C ILE A 188 -10.56 -15.13 24.41
N SER A 189 -9.67 -15.64 25.25
CA SER A 189 -9.97 -16.72 26.18
C SER A 189 -10.92 -16.26 27.30
N VAL A 190 -11.36 -17.21 28.13
CA VAL A 190 -12.19 -16.89 29.29
C VAL A 190 -11.41 -16.03 30.29
N VAL A 191 -11.98 -14.89 30.67
CA VAL A 191 -11.40 -14.00 31.68
C VAL A 191 -11.45 -14.66 33.06
N THR A 192 -10.28 -14.75 33.70
CA THR A 192 -10.13 -15.23 35.09
C THR A 192 -9.89 -14.03 36.01
N ALA A 193 -10.83 -13.77 36.92
CA ALA A 193 -10.71 -12.71 37.92
C ALA A 193 -9.97 -13.20 39.18
N SER A 194 -9.30 -12.29 39.89
CA SER A 194 -8.69 -12.57 41.19
C SER A 194 -9.75 -12.98 42.22
N ALA A 195 -9.35 -13.81 43.18
CA ALA A 195 -10.25 -14.28 44.21
C ALA A 195 -10.81 -13.11 45.04
N GLY A 196 -12.14 -12.95 45.07
CA GLY A 196 -12.81 -11.88 45.80
C GLY A 196 -12.94 -10.56 45.03
N ALA A 197 -12.73 -10.57 43.71
CA ALA A 197 -13.07 -9.45 42.83
C ALA A 197 -14.57 -9.11 42.92
N LEU A 198 -14.88 -7.82 42.97
CA LEU A 198 -16.20 -7.22 43.05
C LEU A 198 -16.67 -6.77 41.67
N GLY A 199 -15.75 -6.36 40.80
CA GLY A 199 -16.04 -5.94 39.43
C GLY A 199 -15.91 -7.04 38.39
N MET A 200 -16.24 -6.69 37.15
CA MET A 200 -16.09 -7.53 35.96
C MET A 200 -15.26 -6.82 34.90
N LEU A 201 -14.42 -7.56 34.17
CA LEU A 201 -13.68 -7.08 33.00
C LEU A 201 -14.22 -7.74 31.72
N MET A 202 -14.52 -6.94 30.69
CA MET A 202 -14.90 -7.40 29.35
C MET A 202 -13.86 -6.93 28.31
N PRO A 203 -12.87 -7.77 27.96
CA PRO A 203 -12.00 -7.56 26.81
C PRO A 203 -12.71 -7.92 25.50
N THR A 204 -12.44 -7.18 24.44
CA THR A 204 -12.98 -7.41 23.09
C THR A 204 -11.96 -6.99 22.05
N ILE A 205 -11.73 -7.82 21.03
CA ILE A 205 -10.91 -7.46 19.88
C ILE A 205 -11.70 -6.44 19.04
N THR A 206 -11.15 -5.24 18.91
CA THR A 206 -11.78 -4.12 18.19
C THR A 206 -11.24 -3.94 16.78
N THR A 207 -10.02 -4.44 16.51
CA THR A 207 -9.40 -4.52 15.18
C THR A 207 -8.56 -5.78 15.09
N ASP A 208 -8.65 -6.49 13.98
CA ASP A 208 -7.91 -7.72 13.66
C ASP A 208 -7.58 -7.68 12.16
N THR A 209 -6.31 -7.57 11.78
CA THR A 209 -5.90 -7.33 10.38
C THR A 209 -5.52 -8.62 9.65
N THR A 210 -6.51 -9.51 9.48
CA THR A 210 -6.36 -10.75 8.68
C THR A 210 -6.03 -10.44 7.22
N GLY A 211 -4.95 -11.02 6.68
CA GLY A 211 -4.59 -10.95 5.25
C GLY A 211 -3.79 -9.72 4.79
N SER A 212 -3.44 -8.76 5.67
CA SER A 212 -2.58 -7.62 5.29
C SER A 212 -1.64 -7.08 6.37
N GLY A 213 -1.51 -7.72 7.54
CA GLY A 213 -0.42 -7.39 8.47
C GLY A 213 -0.61 -7.86 9.92
N LEU A 214 0.48 -8.37 10.48
CA LEU A 214 1.08 -8.16 11.81
C LEU A 214 0.20 -7.86 13.06
N GLY A 215 -1.12 -8.13 13.15
CA GLY A 215 -1.83 -8.10 14.45
C GLY A 215 -3.19 -7.38 14.62
N GLY A 216 -3.44 -6.85 15.83
CA GLY A 216 -4.73 -6.28 16.23
C GLY A 216 -4.74 -5.52 17.56
N VAL A 217 -5.93 -5.08 18.00
CA VAL A 217 -6.12 -4.32 19.26
C VAL A 217 -7.27 -4.92 20.08
N VAL A 218 -7.01 -5.19 21.35
CA VAL A 218 -8.00 -5.55 22.38
C VAL A 218 -8.39 -4.32 23.18
N THR A 219 -9.67 -3.98 23.22
CA THR A 219 -10.23 -2.98 24.14
C THR A 219 -10.84 -3.69 25.35
N TRP A 220 -10.47 -3.28 26.56
CA TRP A 220 -11.03 -3.82 27.80
C TRP A 220 -11.84 -2.78 28.56
N ASN A 221 -12.95 -3.22 29.16
CA ASN A 221 -13.83 -2.39 29.97
C ASN A 221 -14.06 -3.07 31.33
N TYR A 222 -13.75 -2.36 32.41
CA TYR A 222 -14.01 -2.75 33.79
C TYR A 222 -15.26 -2.05 34.32
N SER A 223 -16.06 -2.76 35.11
CA SER A 223 -17.23 -2.22 35.83
C SER A 223 -17.38 -2.85 37.22
N VAL A 224 -17.65 -2.03 38.25
CA VAL A 224 -18.00 -2.48 39.61
C VAL A 224 -19.14 -1.62 40.17
N ALA A 225 -20.12 -2.23 40.83
CA ALA A 225 -21.22 -1.47 41.45
C ALA A 225 -20.70 -0.58 42.58
N ALA A 226 -21.07 0.70 42.61
CA ALA A 226 -20.63 1.65 43.65
C ALA A 226 -20.99 1.14 45.06
N SER A 227 -22.18 0.56 45.23
CA SER A 227 -22.61 -0.04 46.51
C SER A 227 -21.77 -1.24 47.00
N ALA A 228 -20.98 -1.87 46.13
CA ALA A 228 -20.17 -3.03 46.50
C ALA A 228 -18.84 -2.62 47.15
N VAL A 229 -18.45 -1.35 47.07
CA VAL A 229 -17.17 -0.84 47.53
C VAL A 229 -17.27 0.02 48.80
N GLU A 230 -18.48 0.42 49.21
CA GLU A 230 -18.83 1.24 50.41
C GLU A 230 -18.26 0.79 51.77
N TYR A 231 -17.61 -0.37 51.83
CA TYR A 231 -17.00 -0.86 53.07
C TYR A 231 -15.54 -0.41 53.22
N LEU A 232 -14.94 0.15 52.16
CA LEU A 232 -13.55 0.56 52.15
C LEU A 232 -13.42 1.90 52.87
N ALA A 233 -12.55 1.96 53.88
CA ALA A 233 -12.31 3.20 54.61
C ALA A 233 -11.57 4.24 53.74
N GLU A 234 -11.56 5.50 54.17
CA GLU A 234 -10.83 6.59 53.50
C GLU A 234 -9.36 6.21 53.22
N GLY A 235 -9.00 6.20 51.93
CA GLY A 235 -7.65 5.86 51.47
C GLY A 235 -7.31 4.36 51.50
N GLU A 236 -8.25 3.49 51.88
CA GLU A 236 -8.08 2.04 51.75
C GLU A 236 -8.18 1.62 50.27
N HIS A 237 -7.24 0.79 49.81
CA HIS A 237 -7.20 0.33 48.43
C HIS A 237 -7.56 -1.15 48.30
N LYS A 238 -8.35 -1.47 47.27
CA LYS A 238 -8.57 -2.85 46.81
C LYS A 238 -8.10 -3.01 45.37
N VAL A 239 -7.19 -3.95 45.14
CA VAL A 239 -6.67 -4.28 43.81
C VAL A 239 -7.31 -5.55 43.28
N GLU A 240 -7.87 -5.49 42.08
CA GLU A 240 -8.47 -6.60 41.35
C GLU A 240 -7.68 -6.89 40.08
N THR A 241 -7.34 -8.15 39.83
CA THR A 241 -6.59 -8.53 38.63
C THR A 241 -7.42 -9.47 37.75
N PHE A 242 -7.35 -9.27 36.44
CA PHE A 242 -8.11 -10.02 35.45
C PHE A 242 -7.17 -10.54 34.37
N THR A 243 -7.09 -11.85 34.24
CA THR A 243 -6.18 -12.53 33.32
C THR A 243 -6.96 -13.16 32.16
N PHE A 244 -6.51 -12.94 30.93
CA PHE A 244 -7.04 -13.54 29.71
C PHE A 244 -5.93 -13.74 28.69
N SER A 245 -6.16 -14.56 27.67
CA SER A 245 -5.21 -14.78 26.58
C SER A 245 -5.80 -14.34 25.26
N VAL A 246 -4.96 -13.78 24.39
CA VAL A 246 -5.24 -13.70 22.94
C VAL A 246 -4.85 -15.05 22.36
N LEU A 247 -5.78 -15.67 21.64
CA LEU A 247 -5.65 -16.97 20.96
C LEU A 247 -5.65 -16.70 19.46
N ASP A 248 -4.80 -17.38 18.70
CA ASP A 248 -4.63 -17.23 17.25
C ASP A 248 -5.58 -18.12 16.41
N GLY A 249 -6.15 -19.14 17.04
CA GLY A 249 -7.06 -20.10 16.41
C GLY A 249 -6.39 -21.40 15.97
N HIS A 250 -5.06 -21.46 15.95
CA HIS A 250 -4.26 -22.61 15.51
C HIS A 250 -3.38 -23.23 16.60
N GLY A 251 -3.35 -22.62 17.80
CA GLY A 251 -2.87 -23.26 19.03
C GLY A 251 -1.88 -22.42 19.83
N GLY A 252 -1.40 -21.30 19.29
CA GLY A 252 -0.63 -20.30 20.00
C GLY A 252 -1.52 -19.37 20.83
N SER A 253 -0.92 -18.81 21.86
CA SER A 253 -1.60 -17.86 22.74
C SER A 253 -0.64 -17.02 23.54
N VAL A 254 -1.05 -15.79 23.86
CA VAL A 254 -0.34 -14.91 24.80
C VAL A 254 -1.27 -14.46 25.92
N GLU A 255 -0.87 -14.76 27.16
CA GLU A 255 -1.60 -14.38 28.37
C GLU A 255 -1.27 -12.95 28.80
N ARG A 256 -2.31 -12.17 29.15
CA ARG A 256 -2.23 -10.81 29.71
C ARG A 256 -3.06 -10.66 30.97
N THR A 257 -2.57 -9.79 31.85
CA THR A 257 -3.24 -9.43 33.10
C THR A 257 -3.49 -7.92 33.17
N VAL A 258 -4.74 -7.52 33.42
CA VAL A 258 -5.17 -6.15 33.70
C VAL A 258 -5.35 -6.00 35.22
N SER A 259 -4.82 -4.93 35.81
CA SER A 259 -4.94 -4.64 37.26
C SER A 259 -5.74 -3.37 37.51
N VAL A 260 -6.80 -3.44 38.30
CA VAL A 260 -7.65 -2.29 38.65
C VAL A 260 -7.58 -1.99 40.14
N THR A 261 -7.33 -0.73 40.52
CA THR A 261 -7.27 -0.27 41.91
C THR A 261 -8.52 0.55 42.27
N ILE A 262 -9.23 0.15 43.33
CA ILE A 262 -10.39 0.83 43.93
C ILE A 262 -9.94 1.54 45.22
N THR A 263 -10.38 2.77 45.50
CA THR A 263 -10.01 3.55 46.72
C THR A 263 -11.24 4.00 47.51
N GLY A 264 -11.28 3.81 48.85
CA GLY A 264 -12.44 4.07 49.72
C GLY A 264 -12.54 5.44 50.42
N THR A 265 -13.67 5.69 51.13
CA THR A 265 -14.13 6.98 51.76
C THR A 265 -14.77 6.76 53.19
N ASN A 266 -15.26 7.77 53.98
CA ASN A 266 -15.74 7.58 55.40
C ASN A 266 -17.13 8.21 55.77
N ASP A 267 -17.96 7.53 56.60
CA ASP A 267 -19.35 7.88 57.03
C ASP A 267 -19.53 8.16 58.56
N ASP A 268 -20.30 9.19 58.99
CA ASP A 268 -20.50 9.63 60.42
C ASP A 268 -21.95 9.45 61.00
N THR A 269 -22.09 9.07 62.29
CA THR A 269 -23.40 8.72 62.95
C THR A 269 -23.56 9.08 64.44
N LEU A 270 -22.63 9.81 65.08
CA LEU A 270 -22.72 10.19 66.52
C LEU A 270 -23.34 11.57 66.73
N ALA A 271 -23.87 11.87 67.93
CA ALA A 271 -24.51 13.14 68.24
C ALA A 271 -23.65 13.99 69.19
N PRO A 272 -23.71 15.33 69.09
CA PRO A 272 -22.78 16.21 69.78
C PRO A 272 -23.04 16.25 71.28
N THR A 273 -21.98 16.38 72.07
CA THR A 273 -21.98 16.49 73.53
C THR A 273 -21.34 17.79 74.00
N LEU A 274 -21.92 18.44 75.03
CA LEU A 274 -21.38 19.69 75.58
C LEU A 274 -20.13 19.38 76.43
N THR A 275 -18.97 19.84 75.97
CA THR A 275 -17.66 19.61 76.59
C THR A 275 -17.24 20.75 77.51
N GLY A 276 -17.78 21.97 77.31
CA GLY A 276 -17.40 23.14 78.12
C GLY A 276 -18.37 24.32 78.04
N SER A 277 -18.21 25.26 78.97
CA SER A 277 -18.89 26.55 78.95
C SER A 277 -18.01 27.67 79.53
N THR A 278 -18.16 28.87 79.01
CA THR A 278 -17.58 30.11 79.54
C THR A 278 -18.70 31.15 79.66
N PRO A 279 -19.01 31.70 80.84
CA PRO A 279 -18.43 31.37 82.14
C PRO A 279 -18.60 29.90 82.50
N THR A 280 -17.63 29.35 83.23
CA THR A 280 -17.76 27.99 83.76
C THR A 280 -18.89 27.93 84.78
N ASP A 281 -19.49 26.75 84.92
CA ASP A 281 -20.54 26.51 85.92
C ASP A 281 -20.06 26.89 87.34
N ASN A 282 -20.88 27.65 88.05
CA ASN A 282 -20.65 28.30 89.35
C ASN A 282 -19.58 29.41 89.39
N ALA A 283 -19.24 30.05 88.25
CA ALA A 283 -18.32 31.19 88.25
C ALA A 283 -18.85 32.35 89.12
N ALA A 284 -18.04 32.88 90.04
CA ALA A 284 -18.49 33.83 91.08
C ALA A 284 -18.24 35.32 90.76
N ALA A 285 -17.53 35.60 89.66
CA ALA A 285 -17.01 36.93 89.33
C ALA A 285 -16.95 37.10 87.80
N VAL A 286 -18.13 37.14 87.17
CA VAL A 286 -18.29 37.33 85.73
C VAL A 286 -18.56 38.81 85.44
N ALA A 287 -17.89 39.41 84.47
CA ALA A 287 -18.19 40.79 84.12
C ALA A 287 -19.59 40.88 83.49
N VAL A 288 -20.32 41.96 83.75
CA VAL A 288 -21.70 42.15 83.29
C VAL A 288 -21.92 42.11 81.77
N GLY A 289 -20.86 42.26 80.97
CA GLY A 289 -20.89 42.19 79.51
C GLY A 289 -20.17 40.98 78.92
N SER A 290 -19.86 39.95 79.71
CA SER A 290 -19.23 38.72 79.19
C SER A 290 -20.20 37.90 78.34
N ASP A 291 -19.70 37.41 77.20
CA ASP A 291 -20.40 36.41 76.37
C ASP A 291 -20.54 35.08 77.12
N ILE A 292 -21.59 34.34 76.77
CA ILE A 292 -21.80 32.96 77.21
C ILE A 292 -21.47 32.05 76.02
N VAL A 293 -20.35 31.33 76.10
CA VAL A 293 -19.89 30.38 75.08
C VAL A 293 -20.13 28.95 75.56
N LEU A 294 -20.71 28.13 74.70
CA LEU A 294 -20.89 26.70 74.88
C LEU A 294 -20.00 25.97 73.86
N THR A 295 -19.25 24.95 74.29
CA THR A 295 -18.33 24.18 73.44
C THR A 295 -18.76 22.72 73.41
N PHE A 296 -18.72 22.12 72.23
CA PHE A 296 -19.10 20.74 71.95
C PHE A 296 -17.86 19.89 71.63
N ASP A 297 -18.01 18.58 71.46
CA ASP A 297 -16.93 17.64 71.08
C ASP A 297 -16.74 17.51 69.57
N GLU A 298 -17.63 18.12 68.79
CA GLU A 298 -17.65 18.10 67.33
C GLU A 298 -18.33 19.37 66.79
N ALA A 299 -18.25 19.57 65.47
CA ALA A 299 -18.84 20.71 64.79
C ALA A 299 -20.38 20.72 64.92
N VAL A 300 -20.95 21.85 65.32
CA VAL A 300 -22.37 22.02 65.56
C VAL A 300 -23.01 23.12 64.71
N GLN A 301 -24.29 22.94 64.40
CA GLN A 301 -25.15 23.88 63.71
C GLN A 301 -26.44 24.19 64.50
N ALA A 302 -27.13 25.24 64.08
CA ALA A 302 -28.38 25.65 64.69
C ALA A 302 -29.53 24.70 64.33
N GLY A 303 -30.15 24.11 65.34
CA GLY A 303 -31.40 23.37 65.20
C GLY A 303 -32.63 24.27 65.33
N ILE A 304 -33.63 23.85 66.10
CA ILE A 304 -34.89 24.59 66.28
C ILE A 304 -35.17 24.85 67.77
N GLY A 305 -35.24 26.13 68.16
CA GLY A 305 -35.73 26.56 69.48
C GLY A 305 -35.06 27.81 70.04
N ASN A 306 -35.16 28.00 71.36
CA ASN A 306 -34.65 29.17 72.06
C ASN A 306 -33.65 28.80 73.17
N ILE A 307 -32.72 29.71 73.41
CA ILE A 307 -31.79 29.78 74.53
C ILE A 307 -32.41 30.70 75.60
N VAL A 308 -32.43 30.26 76.86
CA VAL A 308 -32.98 31.05 77.98
C VAL A 308 -31.87 31.34 78.99
N ILE A 309 -31.71 32.62 79.34
CA ILE A 309 -30.77 33.09 80.37
C ILE A 309 -31.59 33.82 81.43
N SER A 310 -31.53 33.39 82.69
CA SER A 310 -32.33 33.98 83.76
C SER A 310 -31.61 34.08 85.09
N ASN A 311 -31.94 35.09 85.89
CA ASN A 311 -31.43 35.25 87.25
C ASN A 311 -32.52 35.14 88.34
N ASP A 312 -32.07 35.04 89.59
CA ASP A 312 -32.94 34.98 90.77
C ASP A 312 -33.69 36.30 91.06
N ASN A 313 -33.28 37.41 90.41
CA ASN A 313 -33.82 38.76 90.60
C ASN A 313 -34.90 39.14 89.55
N GLY A 314 -35.22 38.24 88.61
CA GLY A 314 -36.27 38.42 87.62
C GLY A 314 -35.83 38.98 86.26
N ASP A 315 -34.52 39.09 85.98
CA ASP A 315 -34.01 39.29 84.61
C ASP A 315 -34.10 37.95 83.86
N ILE A 316 -34.88 37.90 82.78
CA ILE A 316 -35.09 36.70 81.94
C ILE A 316 -34.95 37.11 80.48
N ARG A 317 -34.10 36.40 79.76
CA ARG A 317 -33.80 36.60 78.34
C ARG A 317 -34.11 35.32 77.58
N THR A 318 -34.83 35.46 76.48
CA THR A 318 -35.17 34.35 75.58
C THR A 318 -34.69 34.73 74.19
N ILE A 319 -33.70 34.01 73.68
CA ILE A 319 -32.98 34.30 72.43
C ILE A 319 -33.21 33.11 71.49
N ALA A 320 -33.65 33.33 70.26
CA ALA A 320 -33.77 32.23 69.30
C ALA A 320 -32.37 31.76 68.90
N ILE A 321 -32.13 30.45 68.72
CA ILE A 321 -30.81 29.95 68.28
C ILE A 321 -30.43 30.50 66.90
N THR A 322 -31.42 30.87 66.10
CA THR A 322 -31.26 31.50 64.78
C THR A 322 -31.11 33.03 64.84
N ASP A 323 -31.10 33.65 66.02
CA ASP A 323 -30.92 35.10 66.15
C ASP A 323 -29.44 35.46 65.98
N SER A 324 -29.03 35.65 64.73
CA SER A 324 -27.65 35.99 64.37
C SER A 324 -27.16 37.34 64.91
N SER A 325 -28.03 38.13 65.57
CA SER A 325 -27.61 39.37 66.25
C SER A 325 -27.10 39.14 67.68
N GLN A 326 -27.40 37.98 68.26
CA GLN A 326 -27.04 37.62 69.64
C GLN A 326 -26.41 36.23 69.74
N VAL A 327 -26.44 35.43 68.68
CA VAL A 327 -25.91 34.07 68.64
C VAL A 327 -24.98 33.92 67.45
N THR A 328 -23.79 33.40 67.71
CA THR A 328 -22.80 33.05 66.68
C THR A 328 -22.43 31.59 66.86
N MET A 329 -22.61 30.79 65.80
CA MET A 329 -22.15 29.41 65.73
C MET A 329 -20.78 29.41 65.02
N SER A 330 -19.80 28.69 65.56
CA SER A 330 -18.46 28.58 64.97
C SER A 330 -17.88 27.21 65.28
N ASP A 331 -17.84 26.35 64.26
CA ASP A 331 -17.37 24.97 64.36
C ASP A 331 -18.02 24.23 65.54
N ASP A 332 -17.28 23.92 66.60
CA ASP A 332 -17.74 23.25 67.82
C ASP A 332 -18.29 24.20 68.89
N THR A 333 -18.42 25.50 68.63
CA THR A 333 -18.83 26.51 69.63
C THR A 333 -20.10 27.27 69.30
N VAL A 334 -20.85 27.61 70.35
CA VAL A 334 -22.03 28.47 70.31
C VAL A 334 -21.82 29.64 71.26
N THR A 335 -21.58 30.83 70.70
CA THR A 335 -21.39 32.08 71.45
C THR A 335 -22.71 32.84 71.56
N ILE A 336 -23.08 33.24 72.77
CA ILE A 336 -24.32 33.95 73.08
C ILE A 336 -23.96 35.29 73.71
N ASN A 337 -24.28 36.38 73.00
CA ASN A 337 -24.07 37.76 73.41
C ASN A 337 -25.43 38.46 73.54
N PRO A 338 -26.01 38.55 74.76
CA PRO A 338 -27.26 39.26 74.97
C PRO A 338 -27.11 40.75 74.67
N THR A 339 -28.04 41.35 73.93
CA THR A 339 -27.93 42.74 73.44
C THR A 339 -27.73 43.79 74.55
N ASP A 340 -28.26 43.56 75.76
CA ASP A 340 -28.02 44.41 76.94
C ASP A 340 -27.07 43.72 77.93
N ASN A 341 -26.23 44.46 78.66
CA ASN A 341 -25.42 43.86 79.73
C ASN A 341 -26.31 43.17 80.79
N LEU A 342 -25.82 42.06 81.35
CA LEU A 342 -26.42 41.38 82.49
C LEU A 342 -26.34 42.27 83.74
N GLN A 343 -27.31 42.18 84.63
CA GLN A 343 -27.28 42.96 85.87
C GLN A 343 -26.11 42.57 86.78
N ALA A 344 -25.35 43.55 87.28
CA ALA A 344 -24.26 43.37 88.25
C ALA A 344 -24.76 42.75 89.56
N GLY A 345 -23.90 41.97 90.23
CA GLY A 345 -24.18 41.38 91.55
C GLY A 345 -25.30 40.32 91.54
N SER A 346 -25.59 39.70 90.40
CA SER A 346 -26.71 38.76 90.23
C SER A 346 -26.22 37.38 89.78
N ASN A 347 -26.93 36.32 90.18
CA ASN A 347 -26.65 34.93 89.77
C ASN A 347 -27.54 34.54 88.59
N TYR A 348 -26.96 34.25 87.43
CA TYR A 348 -27.65 33.79 86.21
C TYR A 348 -27.50 32.28 86.01
N HIS A 349 -28.42 31.68 85.26
CA HIS A 349 -28.34 30.31 84.76
C HIS A 349 -28.86 30.22 83.31
N VAL A 350 -28.40 29.20 82.57
CA VAL A 350 -28.67 28.99 81.14
C VAL A 350 -29.47 27.70 80.90
N GLN A 351 -30.48 27.75 80.04
CA GLN A 351 -31.32 26.60 79.67
C GLN A 351 -31.53 26.49 78.16
N LEU A 352 -31.57 25.25 77.65
CA LEU A 352 -31.70 24.87 76.24
C LEU A 352 -32.57 23.61 76.10
N ALA A 353 -33.50 23.57 75.14
CA ALA A 353 -34.25 22.34 74.84
C ALA A 353 -33.44 21.38 73.95
N ARG A 354 -33.83 20.10 73.92
CA ARG A 354 -33.27 19.11 72.99
C ARG A 354 -33.50 19.53 71.54
N GLY A 355 -32.47 19.44 70.69
CA GLY A 355 -32.53 19.82 69.27
C GLY A 355 -32.47 21.32 69.00
N VAL A 356 -32.12 22.13 70.01
CA VAL A 356 -31.73 23.53 69.77
C VAL A 356 -30.38 23.59 69.04
N ILE A 357 -29.53 22.58 69.24
CA ILE A 357 -28.21 22.41 68.61
C ILE A 357 -28.14 21.00 68.01
N GLU A 358 -27.56 20.86 66.82
CA GLU A 358 -27.36 19.60 66.07
C GLU A 358 -25.92 19.56 65.52
N ASP A 359 -25.38 18.39 65.15
CA ASP A 359 -24.10 18.31 64.40
C ASP A 359 -24.32 18.56 62.89
N MET A 360 -23.23 18.55 62.12
CA MET A 360 -23.28 18.72 60.65
C MET A 360 -23.95 17.56 59.91
N SER A 361 -23.97 16.37 60.51
CA SER A 361 -24.62 15.15 60.03
C SER A 361 -26.13 15.10 60.40
N GLY A 362 -26.61 16.06 61.20
CA GLY A 362 -28.00 16.24 61.62
C GLY A 362 -28.42 15.52 62.91
N ASN A 363 -27.50 15.03 63.76
CA ASN A 363 -27.89 14.42 65.04
C ASN A 363 -28.04 15.47 66.16
N ALA A 364 -29.07 15.31 67.01
CA ALA A 364 -29.54 16.38 67.90
C ALA A 364 -28.94 16.34 69.34
N TYR A 365 -28.42 17.48 69.82
CA TYR A 365 -27.95 17.66 71.20
C TYR A 365 -29.09 17.52 72.23
N ALA A 366 -28.77 16.91 73.38
CA ALA A 366 -29.71 16.57 74.45
C ALA A 366 -30.38 17.77 75.16
N GLY A 367 -29.74 18.95 75.18
CA GLY A 367 -30.22 20.17 75.84
C GLY A 367 -29.82 20.33 77.32
N ILE A 368 -30.05 21.52 77.89
CA ILE A 368 -29.79 21.90 79.29
C ILE A 368 -31.12 22.27 79.98
N SER A 369 -31.60 21.42 80.89
CA SER A 369 -32.94 21.59 81.48
C SER A 369 -32.96 22.02 82.96
N ASP A 370 -31.86 21.86 83.70
CA ASP A 370 -31.76 22.20 85.13
C ASP A 370 -30.97 23.51 85.34
N ALA A 371 -31.52 24.41 86.15
CA ALA A 371 -30.97 25.73 86.48
C ALA A 371 -29.63 25.68 87.26
N THR A 372 -29.19 24.49 87.67
CA THR A 372 -27.87 24.28 88.29
C THR A 372 -26.85 23.64 87.36
N THR A 373 -27.19 23.40 86.08
CA THR A 373 -26.26 22.75 85.13
C THR A 373 -25.26 23.73 84.55
N LEU A 374 -25.66 25.00 84.42
CA LEU A 374 -24.79 26.09 84.02
C LEU A 374 -25.27 27.39 84.67
N ASN A 375 -24.58 27.84 85.72
CA ASN A 375 -24.86 29.09 86.44
C ASN A 375 -23.60 29.95 86.70
N PHE A 376 -23.76 31.26 86.94
CA PHE A 376 -22.65 32.19 87.25
C PHE A 376 -23.12 33.50 87.90
N ALA A 377 -22.22 34.26 88.55
CA ALA A 377 -22.49 35.49 89.30
C ALA A 377 -21.65 36.70 88.79
N THR A 378 -22.20 37.92 88.81
CA THR A 378 -21.59 39.11 88.14
C THR A 378 -21.00 40.21 89.06
N PHE A 379 -19.97 40.98 88.64
CA PHE A 379 -19.34 42.13 89.39
C PHE A 379 -18.69 43.25 88.50
N GLU A 380 -18.08 44.30 89.08
CA GLU A 380 -17.43 45.48 88.41
C GLU A 380 -15.91 45.62 88.75
N ASN A 381 -15.00 45.85 87.76
CA ASN A 381 -13.52 45.92 87.89
C ASN A 381 -12.83 47.10 87.11
N SER A 382 -11.61 47.53 87.48
CA SER A 382 -10.80 48.59 86.79
C SER A 382 -9.64 48.01 85.97
N ALA A 383 -9.29 48.60 84.81
CA ALA A 383 -8.36 47.99 83.85
C ALA A 383 -6.92 48.53 83.87
N PRO A 384 -5.92 47.72 83.46
CA PRO A 384 -4.54 48.16 83.24
C PRO A 384 -4.42 49.24 82.17
N ILE A 385 -3.34 50.04 82.23
CA ILE A 385 -3.02 51.14 81.30
C ILE A 385 -1.68 50.86 80.64
N VAL A 386 -1.54 51.04 79.32
CA VAL A 386 -0.26 50.86 78.61
C VAL A 386 0.06 52.09 77.80
N GLU A 387 1.33 52.45 77.79
CA GLU A 387 1.81 53.74 77.30
C GLU A 387 1.75 53.89 75.76
N VAL A 388 1.65 52.77 75.02
CA VAL A 388 1.61 52.77 73.55
C VAL A 388 0.53 51.82 73.05
N THR A 389 -0.33 52.31 72.16
CA THR A 389 -1.51 51.56 71.68
C THR A 389 -1.21 50.55 70.57
N GLY A 390 -0.07 50.67 69.87
CA GLY A 390 0.34 49.71 68.83
C GLY A 390 1.85 49.70 68.59
N VAL A 391 2.36 48.54 68.20
CA VAL A 391 3.78 48.33 67.85
C VAL A 391 3.85 47.63 66.49
N THR A 392 4.78 48.04 65.65
CA THR A 392 4.97 47.47 64.32
C THR A 392 6.25 46.64 64.26
N GLY A 393 6.18 45.45 63.67
CA GLY A 393 7.32 44.64 63.25
C GLY A 393 7.33 44.44 61.74
N GLY A 394 8.38 43.84 61.19
CA GLY A 394 8.38 43.49 59.78
C GLY A 394 9.39 42.39 59.45
N VAL A 395 9.01 41.53 58.53
CA VAL A 395 9.88 40.50 57.96
C VAL A 395 9.88 40.64 56.44
N THR A 396 10.97 40.24 55.81
CA THR A 396 11.07 40.17 54.35
C THR A 396 11.15 38.70 53.97
N GLU A 397 10.38 38.33 52.96
CA GLU A 397 10.44 37.02 52.33
C GLU A 397 11.85 36.67 51.82
N LEU A 398 12.09 35.37 51.63
CA LEU A 398 13.34 34.87 51.08
C LEU A 398 13.07 34.31 49.69
N ILE A 399 13.87 34.72 48.71
CA ILE A 399 13.90 34.16 47.32
C ILE A 399 14.13 32.62 47.29
N THR A 400 14.48 32.01 48.43
CA THR A 400 14.55 30.56 48.55
C THR A 400 14.11 30.20 49.97
N PRO A 401 12.95 29.53 50.14
CA PRO A 401 12.43 29.15 51.44
C PRO A 401 13.39 28.29 52.24
N VAL A 402 13.88 28.83 53.35
CA VAL A 402 14.67 28.07 54.34
C VAL A 402 14.26 28.57 55.72
N ASP A 403 13.75 27.64 56.54
CA ASP A 403 13.26 27.89 57.90
C ASP A 403 12.14 28.97 57.99
N ASP A 404 11.66 29.28 59.20
CA ASP A 404 10.59 30.27 59.42
C ASP A 404 11.16 31.69 59.55
N LEU A 405 10.42 32.70 59.05
CA LEU A 405 10.73 34.12 59.24
C LEU A 405 10.26 34.58 60.62
N THR A 406 11.16 35.17 61.42
CA THR A 406 10.87 35.56 62.82
C THR A 406 11.18 37.02 63.12
N GLU A 407 10.35 37.67 63.94
CA GLU A 407 10.56 39.03 64.45
C GLU A 407 10.15 39.12 65.93
N SER A 408 10.72 40.04 66.72
CA SER A 408 10.36 40.18 68.14
C SER A 408 10.44 41.62 68.65
N GLY A 409 9.64 41.95 69.67
CA GLY A 409 9.68 43.28 70.29
C GLY A 409 9.06 43.30 71.69
N THR A 410 8.97 44.49 72.29
CA THR A 410 8.49 44.66 73.68
C THR A 410 7.47 45.78 73.84
N ILE A 411 6.60 45.65 74.86
CA ILE A 411 5.56 46.60 75.25
C ILE A 411 5.57 46.76 76.78
N GLY A 412 5.64 47.98 77.30
CA GLY A 412 5.57 48.27 78.74
C GLY A 412 4.16 48.66 79.18
N PHE A 413 3.67 48.13 80.30
CA PHE A 413 2.33 48.41 80.85
C PHE A 413 2.39 48.86 82.32
N THR A 414 1.31 49.48 82.79
CA THR A 414 1.08 49.94 84.16
C THR A 414 -0.31 49.59 84.68
N ASP A 415 -0.48 49.39 85.98
CA ASP A 415 -1.77 49.10 86.61
C ASP A 415 -1.94 49.89 87.92
N ALA A 416 -3.17 50.35 88.18
CA ALA A 416 -3.55 51.03 89.41
C ALA A 416 -3.74 50.04 90.58
N ASP A 417 -4.09 48.78 90.29
CA ASP A 417 -4.36 47.72 91.26
C ASP A 417 -3.08 46.92 91.54
N LEU A 418 -2.35 47.35 92.57
CA LEU A 418 -0.96 46.92 92.89
C LEU A 418 -0.78 45.44 93.27
N THR A 419 -1.86 44.68 93.41
CA THR A 419 -1.86 43.25 93.77
C THR A 419 -2.06 42.32 92.58
N ASP A 420 -2.29 42.90 91.42
CA ASP A 420 -2.79 42.17 90.27
C ASP A 420 -1.63 41.46 89.55
N ALA A 421 -1.91 40.23 89.12
CA ALA A 421 -0.97 39.39 88.41
C ALA A 421 -1.35 39.45 86.94
N HIS A 422 -0.44 39.93 86.10
CA HIS A 422 -0.78 40.25 84.74
C HIS A 422 -0.56 39.05 83.83
N SER A 423 -1.53 38.79 82.98
CA SER A 423 -1.45 37.78 81.93
C SER A 423 -1.82 38.38 80.60
N VAL A 424 -1.57 37.64 79.53
CA VAL A 424 -2.04 38.01 78.20
C VAL A 424 -3.23 37.14 77.86
N SER A 425 -4.25 37.71 77.24
CA SER A 425 -5.34 36.94 76.65
C SER A 425 -4.84 36.05 75.51
N SER A 426 -5.73 35.22 74.98
CA SER A 426 -5.51 34.64 73.66
C SER A 426 -5.26 35.74 72.62
N VAL A 427 -4.43 35.42 71.65
CA VAL A 427 -4.14 36.30 70.52
C VAL A 427 -5.20 36.06 69.46
N THR A 428 -5.87 37.13 69.06
CA THR A 428 -6.74 37.14 67.90
C THR A 428 -5.96 37.68 66.71
N ALA A 429 -5.61 36.81 65.78
CA ALA A 429 -5.00 37.23 64.51
C ALA A 429 -6.07 37.81 63.58
N SER A 430 -5.68 38.73 62.68
CA SER A 430 -6.54 39.18 61.60
C SER A 430 -6.92 38.01 60.69
N ALA A 431 -8.12 38.07 60.11
CA ALA A 431 -8.57 37.08 59.14
C ALA A 431 -7.53 36.90 58.01
N GLY A 432 -7.13 35.65 57.76
CA GLY A 432 -6.12 35.31 56.76
C GLY A 432 -4.66 35.56 57.15
N ALA A 433 -4.36 35.74 58.44
CA ALA A 433 -2.99 35.72 58.95
C ALA A 433 -2.35 34.33 58.76
N LEU A 434 -1.09 34.32 58.34
CA LEU A 434 -0.28 33.15 58.02
C LEU A 434 0.74 32.88 59.13
N GLY A 435 1.18 33.94 59.82
CA GLY A 435 2.08 33.85 60.94
C GLY A 435 1.37 33.66 62.27
N THR A 436 2.15 33.27 63.27
CA THR A 436 1.72 33.21 64.66
C THR A 436 2.47 34.26 65.47
N LEU A 437 1.78 34.88 66.44
CA LEU A 437 2.39 35.79 67.39
C LEU A 437 2.19 35.27 68.80
N THR A 438 3.29 35.12 69.54
CA THR A 438 3.30 34.67 70.93
C THR A 438 3.74 35.82 71.84
N PRO A 439 2.80 36.46 72.55
CA PRO A 439 3.11 37.46 73.57
C PRO A 439 3.35 36.78 74.91
N THR A 440 4.33 37.25 75.67
CA THR A 440 4.69 36.70 76.98
C THR A 440 5.05 37.83 77.92
N ILE A 441 4.49 37.83 79.13
CA ILE A 441 4.92 38.76 80.19
C ILE A 441 6.30 38.33 80.65
N THR A 442 7.33 39.11 80.33
CA THR A 442 8.72 38.79 80.66
C THR A 442 9.16 39.42 81.98
N THR A 443 8.49 40.49 82.42
CA THR A 443 8.61 41.03 83.79
C THR A 443 7.26 41.56 84.29
N ASP A 444 6.87 41.21 85.52
CA ASP A 444 5.64 41.69 86.19
C ASP A 444 5.98 42.11 87.63
N THR A 445 5.61 43.33 88.05
CA THR A 445 5.98 43.86 89.38
C THR A 445 4.84 43.80 90.40
N ILE A 446 4.46 42.59 90.80
CA ILE A 446 3.42 42.36 91.82
C ILE A 446 3.86 42.92 93.19
N GLY A 447 3.04 43.78 93.80
CA GLY A 447 3.16 44.25 95.19
C GLY A 447 4.18 45.34 95.50
N THR A 448 5.03 45.75 94.55
CA THR A 448 6.07 46.79 94.78
C THR A 448 6.28 47.79 93.64
N GLY A 449 5.55 47.66 92.53
CA GLY A 449 5.63 48.56 91.37
C GLY A 449 4.27 48.71 90.68
N LEU A 450 4.17 49.69 89.78
CA LEU A 450 2.95 50.05 89.06
C LEU A 450 2.86 49.37 87.68
N GLY A 451 3.56 48.26 87.37
CA GLY A 451 3.55 47.73 85.98
C GLY A 451 4.51 46.58 85.61
N GLY A 452 4.75 46.38 84.30
CA GLY A 452 5.59 45.29 83.76
C GLY A 452 6.00 45.46 82.30
N VAL A 453 6.73 44.47 81.75
CA VAL A 453 7.13 44.40 80.33
C VAL A 453 6.66 43.08 79.72
N LEU A 454 6.04 43.20 78.54
CA LEU A 454 5.61 42.13 77.66
C LEU A 454 6.57 42.03 76.46
N THR A 455 6.98 40.82 76.08
CA THR A 455 7.73 40.53 74.85
C THR A 455 6.82 39.77 73.90
N TRP A 456 6.81 40.15 72.63
CA TRP A 456 6.12 39.42 71.57
C TRP A 456 7.13 38.81 70.60
N ASN A 457 6.86 37.59 70.14
CA ASN A 457 7.63 36.90 69.11
C ASN A 457 6.67 36.50 67.98
N TYR A 458 7.01 36.89 66.77
CA TYR A 458 6.29 36.54 65.55
C TYR A 458 7.09 35.47 64.79
N SER A 459 6.39 34.52 64.18
CA SER A 459 6.96 33.49 63.31
C SER A 459 5.97 33.13 62.20
N VAL A 460 6.43 33.11 60.96
CA VAL A 460 5.68 32.63 59.79
C VAL A 460 6.56 31.73 58.95
N SER A 461 5.99 30.66 58.40
CA SER A 461 6.76 29.78 57.52
C SER A 461 7.14 30.51 56.24
N SER A 462 8.40 30.43 55.81
CA SER A 462 8.86 31.08 54.57
C SER A 462 8.06 30.58 53.37
N THR A 463 7.73 29.28 53.30
CA THR A 463 6.91 28.72 52.21
C THR A 463 5.45 29.19 52.21
N ALA A 464 4.94 29.69 53.34
CA ALA A 464 3.55 30.17 53.42
C ALA A 464 3.38 31.55 52.81
N VAL A 465 4.47 32.29 52.58
CA VAL A 465 4.44 33.67 52.09
C VAL A 465 4.87 33.82 50.62
N GLU A 466 5.47 32.78 50.02
CA GLU A 466 6.07 32.69 48.66
C GLU A 466 5.24 33.21 47.48
N TYR A 467 3.99 33.61 47.72
CA TYR A 467 3.11 34.16 46.70
C TYR A 467 3.17 35.68 46.59
N LEU A 468 3.91 36.36 47.48
CA LEU A 468 3.97 37.82 47.55
C LEU A 468 5.03 38.36 46.60
N ALA A 469 4.63 39.06 45.55
CA ALA A 469 5.57 39.66 44.61
C ALA A 469 6.45 40.75 45.23
N GLU A 470 7.51 41.17 44.51
CA GLU A 470 8.47 42.17 45.01
C GLU A 470 7.80 43.48 45.47
N GLY A 471 7.93 43.76 46.76
CA GLY A 471 7.36 44.96 47.37
C GLY A 471 5.86 44.90 47.62
N GLU A 472 5.19 43.79 47.27
CA GLU A 472 3.86 43.45 47.79
C GLU A 472 3.97 43.26 49.30
N GLN A 473 2.99 43.79 50.03
CA GLN A 473 3.01 43.78 51.48
C GLN A 473 1.76 43.15 52.04
N LYS A 474 1.95 42.12 52.86
CA LYS A 474 0.90 41.57 53.71
C LYS A 474 1.08 42.08 55.13
N VAL A 475 0.09 42.83 55.61
CA VAL A 475 0.07 43.31 56.99
C VAL A 475 -0.80 42.37 57.82
N GLU A 476 -0.19 41.68 58.76
CA GLU A 476 -0.88 40.83 59.72
C GLU A 476 -1.01 41.58 61.03
N THR A 477 -2.23 41.62 61.58
CA THR A 477 -2.48 42.31 62.85
C THR A 477 -2.90 41.31 63.90
N PHE A 478 -2.23 41.34 65.05
CA PHE A 478 -2.45 40.45 66.17
C PHE A 478 -2.93 41.27 67.34
N THR A 479 -4.18 41.06 67.73
CA THR A 479 -4.81 41.76 68.84
C THR A 479 -4.89 40.86 70.06
N PHE A 480 -4.45 41.37 71.21
CA PHE A 480 -4.52 40.68 72.48
C PHE A 480 -4.71 41.71 73.60
N SER A 481 -5.25 41.30 74.72
CA SER A 481 -5.41 42.16 75.88
C SER A 481 -4.37 41.82 76.95
N VAL A 482 -3.82 42.84 77.59
CA VAL A 482 -3.13 42.66 78.88
C VAL A 482 -4.23 42.63 79.94
N LEU A 483 -4.29 41.54 80.69
CA LEU A 483 -5.29 41.28 81.73
C LEU A 483 -4.64 41.48 83.09
N ASP A 484 -5.38 42.06 84.04
CA ASP A 484 -4.98 42.20 85.45
C ASP A 484 -5.29 40.93 86.31
N GLY A 485 -5.93 39.94 85.71
CA GLY A 485 -6.36 38.72 86.40
C GLY A 485 -7.61 38.88 87.27
N HIS A 486 -8.20 40.08 87.33
CA HIS A 486 -9.40 40.43 88.12
C HIS A 486 -10.49 41.14 87.32
N GLY A 487 -10.43 41.09 85.99
CA GLY A 487 -11.54 41.46 85.09
C GLY A 487 -11.31 42.77 84.32
N GLY A 488 -10.13 43.36 84.45
CA GLY A 488 -9.72 44.59 83.82
C GLY A 488 -8.76 44.24 82.71
N SER A 489 -9.03 44.77 81.53
CA SER A 489 -8.28 44.44 80.34
C SER A 489 -7.99 45.67 79.52
N VAL A 490 -6.87 45.64 78.83
CA VAL A 490 -6.53 46.68 77.87
C VAL A 490 -5.95 46.08 76.60
N ASP A 491 -6.63 46.34 75.50
CA ASP A 491 -6.29 45.78 74.19
C ASP A 491 -5.01 46.41 73.62
N ARG A 492 -4.24 45.56 72.95
CA ARG A 492 -3.03 45.88 72.19
C ARG A 492 -3.11 45.24 70.83
N THR A 493 -2.56 45.94 69.85
CA THR A 493 -2.38 45.40 68.51
C THR A 493 -0.91 45.47 68.13
N VAL A 494 -0.35 44.34 67.69
CA VAL A 494 0.94 44.28 66.98
C VAL A 494 0.65 44.09 65.50
N SER A 495 1.21 44.95 64.65
CA SER A 495 1.11 44.81 63.20
C SER A 495 2.44 44.38 62.63
N VAL A 496 2.51 43.23 61.98
CA VAL A 496 3.71 42.74 61.29
C VAL A 496 3.50 42.89 59.80
N THR A 497 4.38 43.65 59.15
CA THR A 497 4.39 43.77 57.69
C THR A 497 5.36 42.74 57.10
N ILE A 498 4.82 41.78 56.37
CA ILE A 498 5.59 40.86 55.52
C ILE A 498 5.75 41.56 54.17
N THR A 499 6.99 41.71 53.70
CA THR A 499 7.28 42.28 52.37
C THR A 499 7.79 41.17 51.47
N GLY A 500 7.16 41.00 50.32
CA GLY A 500 7.51 39.99 49.33
C GLY A 500 8.81 40.29 48.58
N THR A 501 9.42 39.24 48.02
CA THR A 501 10.56 39.29 47.11
C THR A 501 10.14 39.00 45.67
N ASN A 502 11.02 39.17 44.68
CA ASN A 502 10.71 38.72 43.32
C ASN A 502 11.20 37.30 43.13
N ASP A 503 10.28 36.38 42.89
CA ASP A 503 10.58 35.01 42.56
C ASP A 503 10.54 34.79 41.05
N GLY A 504 11.48 34.00 40.54
CA GLY A 504 11.65 33.84 39.11
C GLY A 504 10.61 32.88 38.51
N PRO A 505 10.12 33.13 37.29
CA PRO A 505 9.25 32.17 36.61
C PRO A 505 10.00 30.85 36.35
N VAL A 506 9.27 29.74 36.39
CA VAL A 506 9.78 28.39 36.12
C VAL A 506 9.16 27.89 34.80
N ILE A 507 10.01 27.35 33.91
CA ILE A 507 9.57 26.69 32.69
C ILE A 507 9.39 25.20 32.97
N GLY A 508 8.20 24.68 32.70
CA GLY A 508 7.82 23.29 32.93
C GLY A 508 8.00 22.38 31.70
N LEU A 509 7.39 21.20 31.74
CA LEU A 509 7.40 20.25 30.63
C LEU A 509 6.57 20.79 29.44
N GLY A 510 6.97 20.44 28.23
CA GLY A 510 6.28 20.86 27.01
C GLY A 510 7.00 20.43 25.73
N LEU A 511 6.45 20.84 24.60
CA LEU A 511 7.04 20.55 23.28
C LEU A 511 8.05 21.65 22.94
N PHE A 512 9.33 21.30 22.97
CA PHE A 512 10.47 22.18 22.68
C PHE A 512 11.12 21.89 21.32
N ASP A 513 10.57 20.94 20.56
CA ASP A 513 11.06 20.57 19.23
C ASP A 513 9.95 20.77 18.18
N GLY A 514 10.31 21.35 17.04
CA GLY A 514 9.44 21.51 15.88
C GLY A 514 10.16 21.10 14.61
N SER A 515 9.41 20.66 13.60
CA SER A 515 9.98 20.36 12.28
C SER A 515 9.11 20.87 11.15
N VAL A 516 9.76 21.27 10.06
CA VAL A 516 9.13 21.51 8.77
C VAL A 516 9.93 20.79 7.68
N THR A 517 9.23 20.28 6.68
CA THR A 517 9.83 19.64 5.51
C THR A 517 9.44 20.46 4.30
N GLU A 518 10.43 20.77 3.47
CA GLU A 518 10.25 21.41 2.17
C GLU A 518 9.19 20.69 1.33
N LEU A 519 8.40 21.44 0.56
CA LEU A 519 7.54 20.86 -0.45
C LEU A 519 8.38 20.51 -1.67
N ALA A 520 8.27 19.27 -2.13
CA ALA A 520 8.93 18.86 -3.37
C ALA A 520 8.48 19.73 -4.55
N ASP A 521 9.38 19.93 -5.51
CA ASP A 521 9.11 20.64 -6.75
C ASP A 521 7.84 20.12 -7.45
N LEU A 522 7.04 21.05 -8.01
CA LEU A 522 5.76 20.81 -8.67
C LEU A 522 4.64 20.30 -7.74
N ALA A 523 4.88 20.12 -6.44
CA ALA A 523 3.83 19.86 -5.47
C ALA A 523 2.88 21.07 -5.36
N SER A 524 1.60 20.79 -5.09
CA SER A 524 0.62 21.86 -4.92
C SER A 524 1.01 22.76 -3.75
N GLY A 525 1.36 24.01 -4.06
CA GLY A 525 1.75 25.00 -3.05
C GLY A 525 3.25 25.23 -2.92
N GLU A 526 4.07 24.53 -3.70
CA GLU A 526 5.51 24.80 -3.88
C GLU A 526 5.71 26.29 -4.16
N ASN A 527 6.74 26.87 -3.55
CA ASN A 527 7.17 28.26 -3.73
C ASN A 527 6.13 29.33 -3.34
N THR A 528 4.95 28.93 -2.84
CA THR A 528 3.81 29.82 -2.60
C THR A 528 3.13 29.62 -1.25
N THR A 529 3.35 28.48 -0.61
CA THR A 529 2.79 28.13 0.71
C THR A 529 3.86 28.32 1.78
N ASP A 530 3.51 28.99 2.87
CA ASP A 530 4.39 29.05 4.04
C ASP A 530 4.25 27.76 4.86
N LEU A 531 5.38 27.17 5.24
CA LEU A 531 5.45 25.99 6.09
C LEU A 531 5.45 26.39 7.56
N VAL A 532 4.70 25.67 8.37
CA VAL A 532 4.46 26.01 9.77
C VAL A 532 4.78 24.85 10.72
N ALA A 533 5.41 25.18 11.84
CA ALA A 533 5.55 24.30 13.00
C ALA A 533 5.12 25.06 14.25
N SER A 534 4.43 24.39 15.17
CA SER A 534 3.96 25.02 16.40
C SER A 534 4.05 24.07 17.57
N GLY A 535 4.24 24.62 18.76
CA GLY A 535 4.22 23.87 20.00
C GLY A 535 3.89 24.76 21.19
N SER A 536 3.87 24.17 22.37
CA SER A 536 3.64 24.92 23.60
C SER A 536 4.29 24.23 24.79
N PHE A 537 4.58 25.02 25.82
CA PHE A 537 5.12 24.53 27.09
C PHE A 537 4.54 25.30 28.27
N ALA A 538 4.47 24.61 29.41
CA ALA A 538 3.94 25.18 30.64
C ALA A 538 4.93 26.15 31.29
N ILE A 539 4.40 27.17 31.96
CA ILE A 539 5.12 28.05 32.86
C ILE A 539 4.39 28.11 34.20
N SER A 540 5.15 28.36 35.26
CA SER A 540 4.59 28.65 36.58
C SER A 540 5.43 29.70 37.26
N ASP A 541 4.78 30.63 37.94
CA ASP A 541 5.39 31.69 38.72
C ASP A 541 4.70 31.70 40.09
N VAL A 542 5.48 31.66 41.17
CA VAL A 542 4.89 31.64 42.51
C VAL A 542 4.31 33.01 42.88
N ASP A 543 4.81 34.09 42.27
CA ASP A 543 4.31 35.46 42.43
C ASP A 543 2.96 35.65 41.70
N LEU A 544 1.85 35.43 42.41
CA LEU A 544 0.51 35.38 41.81
C LEU A 544 0.05 36.71 41.16
N THR A 545 0.68 37.84 41.51
CA THR A 545 0.38 39.16 40.96
C THR A 545 1.23 39.52 39.73
N ASN A 546 2.25 38.73 39.40
CA ASN A 546 3.10 38.94 38.24
C ASN A 546 2.44 38.44 36.94
N THR A 547 2.57 39.23 35.87
CA THR A 547 2.24 38.77 34.50
C THR A 547 3.51 38.50 33.71
N GLN A 548 3.54 37.45 32.89
CA GLN A 548 4.74 37.13 32.12
C GLN A 548 4.69 37.74 30.71
N SER A 549 5.86 38.11 30.22
CA SER A 549 6.13 38.46 28.83
C SER A 549 7.12 37.45 28.26
N VAL A 550 7.06 37.22 26.95
CA VAL A 550 7.94 36.27 26.29
C VAL A 550 8.63 36.93 25.10
N ALA A 551 9.91 36.63 24.96
CA ALA A 551 10.72 36.98 23.81
C ALA A 551 11.54 35.77 23.37
N ALA A 552 11.98 35.75 22.12
CA ALA A 552 12.92 34.75 21.63
C ALA A 552 14.05 35.41 20.87
N VAL A 553 15.24 34.84 20.99
CA VAL A 553 16.43 35.26 20.26
C VAL A 553 16.99 34.03 19.53
N ALA A 554 17.25 34.19 18.23
CA ALA A 554 17.94 33.16 17.46
C ALA A 554 19.37 32.97 17.98
N ALA A 555 19.80 31.73 18.15
CA ALA A 555 21.15 31.41 18.65
C ALA A 555 22.26 31.75 17.65
N ASP A 556 21.95 31.88 16.35
CA ASP A 556 22.89 32.30 15.30
C ASP A 556 22.26 33.25 14.28
N THR A 557 23.09 33.83 13.42
CA THR A 557 22.70 34.67 12.29
C THR A 557 22.43 33.83 11.04
N GLY A 558 21.50 34.28 10.17
CA GLY A 558 21.17 33.57 8.93
C GLY A 558 20.07 32.51 9.06
N TYR A 559 19.40 32.49 10.21
CA TYR A 559 18.21 31.67 10.46
C TYR A 559 17.09 31.98 9.46
N LEU A 560 16.45 30.93 8.95
CA LEU A 560 15.38 30.98 7.96
C LEU A 560 14.02 31.01 8.66
N GLY A 561 13.07 31.75 8.10
CA GLY A 561 11.72 31.87 8.65
C GLY A 561 11.58 32.86 9.81
N THR A 562 10.41 32.85 10.44
CA THR A 562 10.00 33.72 11.55
C THR A 562 9.54 32.86 12.71
N PHE A 563 10.19 33.01 13.86
CA PHE A 563 9.78 32.37 15.12
C PHE A 563 9.09 33.39 16.03
N THR A 564 7.87 33.07 16.47
CA THR A 564 7.04 33.95 17.30
C THR A 564 6.56 33.19 18.54
N PRO A 565 7.12 33.47 19.74
CA PRO A 565 6.54 33.01 20.99
C PRO A 565 5.41 33.95 21.43
N SER A 566 4.43 33.40 22.14
CA SER A 566 3.29 34.14 22.68
C SER A 566 2.79 33.51 23.97
N VAL A 567 2.33 34.33 24.91
CA VAL A 567 1.62 33.86 26.09
C VAL A 567 0.19 33.51 25.65
N THR A 568 -0.20 32.24 25.74
CA THR A 568 -1.49 31.76 25.21
C THR A 568 -2.55 31.58 26.29
N ASP A 569 -2.14 31.29 27.53
CA ASP A 569 -3.01 31.20 28.70
C ASP A 569 -2.18 31.57 29.93
N GLN A 570 -2.61 32.55 30.72
CA GLN A 570 -1.96 32.87 31.99
C GLN A 570 -3.06 33.18 33.01
N THR A 571 -3.04 32.49 34.15
CA THR A 571 -3.94 32.79 35.26
C THR A 571 -3.19 33.44 36.40
N THR A 572 -3.77 34.51 36.95
CA THR A 572 -3.23 35.19 38.15
C THR A 572 -3.72 34.52 39.44
N THR A 573 -4.42 33.39 39.35
CA THR A 573 -5.06 32.73 40.50
C THR A 573 -4.21 31.60 41.08
N ASP A 574 -3.42 30.92 40.24
CA ASP A 574 -2.53 29.83 40.66
C ASP A 574 -1.10 29.98 40.14
N GLY A 575 -0.81 31.10 39.45
CA GLY A 575 0.53 31.40 38.94
C GLY A 575 0.94 30.57 37.72
N THR A 576 0.04 29.72 37.20
CA THR A 576 0.34 28.86 36.06
C THR A 576 -0.06 29.51 34.72
N GLY A 577 0.63 29.10 33.66
CA GLY A 577 0.34 29.54 32.31
C GLY A 577 0.97 28.65 31.24
N THR A 578 0.75 29.01 29.97
CA THR A 578 1.30 28.34 28.80
C THR A 578 1.90 29.36 27.84
N ILE A 579 3.10 29.05 27.34
CA ILE A 579 3.72 29.75 26.22
C ILE A 579 3.51 28.90 24.97
N GLY A 580 2.79 29.44 23.99
CA GLY A 580 2.72 28.89 22.64
C GLY A 580 3.78 29.50 21.75
N TRP A 581 4.38 28.71 20.87
CA TRP A 581 5.31 29.20 19.85
C TRP A 581 4.86 28.74 18.47
N ASN A 582 5.12 29.59 17.48
CA ASN A 582 4.87 29.31 16.07
C ASN A 582 6.09 29.71 15.23
N PHE A 583 6.52 28.78 14.38
CA PHE A 583 7.55 28.98 13.39
C PHE A 583 6.93 28.95 12.00
N THR A 584 7.33 29.88 11.14
CA THR A 584 6.84 29.98 9.76
C THR A 584 7.98 30.29 8.81
N VAL A 585 8.16 29.50 7.76
CA VAL A 585 9.17 29.72 6.71
C VAL A 585 8.51 29.62 5.35
N ALA A 586 8.84 30.55 4.45
CA ALA A 586 8.39 30.44 3.06
C ALA A 586 9.12 29.25 2.42
N ASP A 587 8.37 28.38 1.74
CA ASP A 587 8.91 27.23 1.02
C ASP A 587 10.06 27.65 0.08
N SER A 588 9.83 28.72 -0.70
CA SER A 588 10.85 29.35 -1.58
C SER A 588 12.20 29.71 -0.94
N ALA A 589 12.24 29.86 0.39
CA ALA A 589 13.45 30.23 1.13
C ALA A 589 14.30 29.01 1.50
N ILE A 590 13.75 27.80 1.38
CA ILE A 590 14.41 26.55 1.71
C ILE A 590 14.72 25.67 0.49
N ASP A 591 14.22 26.02 -0.71
CA ASP A 591 14.48 25.45 -2.06
C ASP A 591 15.94 25.09 -2.43
N HIS A 592 16.91 25.49 -1.61
CA HIS A 592 18.33 25.22 -1.85
C HIS A 592 18.85 24.01 -1.07
N LEU A 593 18.00 23.36 -0.26
CA LEU A 593 18.37 22.22 0.57
C LEU A 593 18.23 20.92 -0.21
N ALA A 594 19.27 20.11 -0.23
CA ALA A 594 19.20 18.81 -0.90
C ALA A 594 18.31 17.81 -0.13
N ALA A 595 17.89 16.74 -0.81
CA ALA A 595 17.07 15.69 -0.21
C ALA A 595 17.72 15.08 1.04
N GLY A 596 17.02 15.17 2.16
CA GLY A 596 17.51 14.69 3.47
C GLY A 596 18.60 15.57 4.11
N GLU A 597 19.00 16.67 3.47
CA GLU A 597 19.79 17.72 4.11
C GLU A 597 18.93 18.39 5.19
N THR A 598 19.51 18.61 6.37
CA THR A 598 18.78 19.19 7.50
C THR A 598 19.47 20.46 8.00
N LEU A 599 18.68 21.50 8.24
CA LEU A 599 19.09 22.69 8.98
C LEU A 599 18.43 22.68 10.35
N THR A 600 19.25 22.81 11.40
CA THR A 600 18.76 22.93 12.78
C THR A 600 18.90 24.36 13.26
N GLN A 601 17.80 24.95 13.72
CA GLN A 601 17.73 26.32 14.21
C GLN A 601 17.27 26.34 15.67
N THR A 602 18.08 26.89 16.56
CA THR A 602 17.80 26.96 18.00
C THR A 602 17.40 28.37 18.42
N TYR A 603 16.20 28.52 18.96
CA TYR A 603 15.69 29.79 19.49
C TYR A 603 15.66 29.73 21.00
N THR A 604 16.47 30.56 21.67
CA THR A 604 16.40 30.72 23.12
C THR A 604 15.20 31.59 23.45
N VAL A 605 14.20 30.98 24.08
CA VAL A 605 12.98 31.64 24.54
C VAL A 605 13.20 32.12 25.96
N THR A 606 13.03 33.42 26.19
CA THR A 606 13.12 34.06 27.51
C THR A 606 11.72 34.45 27.97
N VAL A 607 11.30 33.89 29.09
CA VAL A 607 10.10 34.29 29.83
C VAL A 607 10.54 35.28 30.91
N THR A 608 9.92 36.45 30.95
CA THR A 608 10.24 37.53 31.90
C THR A 608 8.96 37.94 32.63
N ASP A 609 8.98 37.91 33.96
CA ASP A 609 7.86 38.43 34.76
C ASP A 609 7.81 39.97 34.72
N THR A 610 6.77 40.56 35.32
CA THR A 610 6.58 42.02 35.36
C THR A 610 7.56 42.79 36.23
N ALA A 611 8.23 42.13 37.17
CA ALA A 611 9.23 42.70 38.06
C ALA A 611 10.67 42.54 37.53
N GLY A 612 10.85 41.72 36.50
CA GLY A 612 12.06 41.59 35.69
C GLY A 612 12.91 40.33 35.93
N ALA A 613 12.45 39.33 36.69
CA ALA A 613 13.17 38.04 36.71
C ALA A 613 12.81 37.20 35.48
N THR A 614 13.75 36.33 35.10
CA THR A 614 13.74 35.65 33.81
C THR A 614 14.07 34.17 33.91
N ALA A 615 13.40 33.36 33.12
CA ALA A 615 13.79 31.98 32.81
C ALA A 615 13.95 31.80 31.31
N THR A 616 14.88 30.91 30.92
CA THR A 616 15.20 30.64 29.51
C THR A 616 15.13 29.17 29.21
N ASN A 617 14.58 28.80 28.06
CA ASN A 617 14.75 27.46 27.49
C ASN A 617 14.89 27.53 25.97
N ASP A 618 15.54 26.53 25.38
CA ASP A 618 15.75 26.47 23.94
C ASP A 618 14.60 25.73 23.25
N VAL A 619 14.15 26.26 22.10
CA VAL A 619 13.27 25.58 21.15
C VAL A 619 14.06 25.27 19.89
N VAL A 620 14.05 24.01 19.45
CA VAL A 620 14.80 23.53 18.30
C VAL A 620 13.86 23.29 17.13
N ILE A 621 14.16 23.94 15.99
CA ILE A 621 13.44 23.75 14.73
C ILE A 621 14.34 22.99 13.76
N THR A 622 13.88 21.85 13.27
CA THR A 622 14.54 21.08 12.21
C THR A 622 13.84 21.30 10.87
N ILE A 623 14.55 21.87 9.90
CA ILE A 623 14.11 22.00 8.52
C ILE A 623 14.77 20.89 7.70
N THR A 624 14.00 20.16 6.89
CA THR A 624 14.50 19.08 6.04
C THR A 624 14.21 19.37 4.56
N GLY A 625 15.25 19.27 3.72
CA GLY A 625 15.14 19.40 2.26
C GLY A 625 14.64 18.12 1.58
N THR A 626 14.14 18.29 0.36
CA THR A 626 13.57 17.27 -0.54
C THR A 626 14.36 17.22 -1.86
N TYR A 627 13.96 16.35 -2.80
CA TYR A 627 14.68 16.19 -4.06
C TYR A 627 14.36 17.35 -5.02
N ASP A 628 15.34 18.25 -5.21
CA ASP A 628 15.33 19.37 -6.18
C ASP A 628 15.83 18.91 -7.57
N ASP A 629 15.16 17.89 -8.13
CA ASP A 629 15.41 17.43 -9.51
C ASP A 629 14.29 17.86 -10.44
N THR A 630 14.64 18.70 -11.42
CA THR A 630 13.71 19.24 -12.44
C THR A 630 13.92 18.61 -13.82
N LEU A 631 14.90 17.71 -13.97
CA LEU A 631 15.17 17.05 -15.23
C LEU A 631 14.37 15.75 -15.32
N ALA A 632 13.57 15.62 -16.39
CA ALA A 632 12.90 14.36 -16.65
C ALA A 632 13.91 13.26 -16.99
N PRO A 633 13.64 12.00 -16.60
CA PRO A 633 14.49 10.88 -16.95
C PRO A 633 14.51 10.69 -18.47
N THR A 634 15.66 10.29 -19.00
CA THR A 634 15.84 10.02 -20.43
C THR A 634 16.20 8.56 -20.65
N LEU A 635 15.69 7.95 -21.73
CA LEU A 635 16.05 6.59 -22.12
C LEU A 635 17.51 6.57 -22.62
N THR A 636 18.40 5.88 -21.91
CA THR A 636 19.83 5.80 -22.23
C THR A 636 20.20 4.50 -22.93
N GLY A 637 19.37 3.47 -22.83
CA GLY A 637 19.57 2.21 -23.53
C GLY A 637 18.36 1.28 -23.47
N SER A 638 18.39 0.24 -24.30
CA SER A 638 17.40 -0.81 -24.32
C SER A 638 18.04 -2.16 -24.65
N THR A 639 17.43 -3.24 -24.17
CA THR A 639 17.69 -4.62 -24.58
C THR A 639 16.33 -5.27 -24.85
N PRO A 640 15.98 -5.61 -26.10
CA PRO A 640 16.79 -5.48 -27.30
C PRO A 640 17.19 -4.04 -27.60
N THR A 641 18.39 -3.87 -28.17
CA THR A 641 18.79 -2.57 -28.71
C THR A 641 17.90 -2.22 -29.89
N ASP A 642 17.66 -0.94 -30.09
CA ASP A 642 17.01 -0.43 -31.29
C ASP A 642 17.61 -1.04 -32.58
N ASN A 643 16.75 -1.41 -33.54
CA ASN A 643 17.06 -2.13 -34.77
C ASN A 643 17.71 -3.52 -34.60
N ALA A 644 17.57 -4.20 -33.45
CA ALA A 644 18.08 -5.57 -33.28
C ALA A 644 17.37 -6.55 -34.24
N ALA A 645 18.11 -7.41 -34.94
CA ALA A 645 17.56 -8.23 -36.03
C ALA A 645 17.23 -9.69 -35.67
N THR A 646 17.66 -10.17 -34.50
CA THR A 646 17.57 -11.58 -34.11
C THR A 646 17.22 -11.73 -32.63
N VAL A 647 16.08 -11.16 -32.23
CA VAL A 647 15.59 -11.23 -30.85
C VAL A 647 14.83 -12.54 -30.64
N ALA A 648 15.12 -13.29 -29.58
CA ALA A 648 14.33 -14.48 -29.29
C ALA A 648 12.90 -14.08 -28.89
N VAL A 649 11.90 -14.84 -29.33
CA VAL A 649 10.47 -14.50 -29.18
C VAL A 649 10.00 -14.37 -27.72
N GLY A 650 10.73 -14.96 -26.76
CA GLY A 650 10.46 -14.85 -25.32
C GLY A 650 11.46 -13.98 -24.56
N SER A 651 12.23 -13.12 -25.25
CA SER A 651 13.13 -12.18 -24.58
C SER A 651 12.36 -11.05 -23.91
N ASP A 652 12.74 -10.72 -22.68
CA ASP A 652 12.28 -9.52 -22.00
C ASP A 652 12.75 -8.26 -22.73
N ILE A 653 11.97 -7.18 -22.59
CA ILE A 653 12.35 -5.84 -23.03
C ILE A 653 12.80 -5.05 -21.80
N VAL A 654 14.09 -4.79 -21.70
CA VAL A 654 14.71 -4.01 -20.63
C VAL A 654 15.01 -2.61 -21.16
N LEU A 655 14.55 -1.59 -20.45
CA LEU A 655 14.81 -0.19 -20.71
C LEU A 655 15.68 0.38 -19.59
N THR A 656 16.72 1.13 -19.94
CA THR A 656 17.62 1.77 -18.98
C THR A 656 17.49 3.28 -19.10
N PHE A 657 17.28 3.96 -17.97
CA PHE A 657 17.09 5.41 -17.88
C PHE A 657 18.34 6.12 -17.35
N SER A 658 18.38 7.45 -17.44
CA SER A 658 19.50 8.29 -16.97
C SER A 658 19.70 8.26 -15.46
N GLU A 659 18.70 7.79 -14.73
CA GLU A 659 18.56 7.91 -13.28
C GLU A 659 17.50 6.92 -12.76
N PRO A 660 17.35 6.76 -11.44
CA PRO A 660 16.34 5.88 -10.86
C PRO A 660 14.91 6.30 -11.21
N VAL A 661 14.08 5.34 -11.60
CA VAL A 661 12.70 5.57 -12.07
C VAL A 661 11.69 4.74 -11.30
N GLN A 662 10.43 5.17 -11.33
CA GLN A 662 9.27 4.54 -10.71
C GLN A 662 8.08 4.52 -11.70
N ALA A 663 7.08 3.70 -11.37
CA ALA A 663 5.86 3.60 -12.15
C ALA A 663 5.05 4.90 -12.02
N GLY A 664 4.68 5.48 -13.17
CA GLY A 664 3.77 6.60 -13.27
C GLY A 664 2.33 6.13 -13.55
N THR A 665 1.70 6.73 -14.54
CA THR A 665 0.35 6.37 -14.99
C THR A 665 0.33 6.26 -16.51
N GLY A 666 0.03 5.07 -17.04
CA GLY A 666 -0.06 4.86 -18.48
C GLY A 666 0.29 3.43 -18.89
N ASN A 667 0.40 3.25 -20.21
CA ASN A 667 0.70 1.95 -20.82
C ASN A 667 2.00 1.95 -21.61
N ILE A 668 2.55 0.74 -21.75
CA ILE A 668 3.61 0.37 -22.69
C ILE A 668 2.96 -0.50 -23.76
N VAL A 669 3.20 -0.19 -25.03
CA VAL A 669 2.65 -0.92 -26.17
C VAL A 669 3.78 -1.58 -26.95
N ILE A 670 3.66 -2.89 -27.18
CA ILE A 670 4.57 -3.66 -28.03
C ILE A 670 3.73 -4.15 -29.22
N SER A 671 4.13 -3.82 -30.45
CA SER A 671 3.28 -4.07 -31.61
C SER A 671 4.06 -4.29 -32.91
N ASN A 672 3.58 -5.20 -33.76
CA ASN A 672 3.99 -5.34 -35.17
C ASN A 672 2.87 -4.89 -36.15
N GLY A 673 1.78 -4.35 -35.62
CA GLY A 673 0.57 -3.96 -36.37
C GLY A 673 -0.57 -4.99 -36.33
N THR A 674 -0.28 -6.28 -36.13
CA THR A 674 -1.29 -7.35 -36.02
C THR A 674 -1.33 -7.99 -34.63
N ASP A 675 -0.16 -8.29 -34.04
CA ASP A 675 0.01 -8.56 -32.61
C ASP A 675 0.23 -7.22 -31.90
N ILE A 676 -0.68 -6.86 -30.99
CA ILE A 676 -0.65 -5.61 -30.21
C ILE A 676 -0.83 -5.96 -28.75
N ARG A 677 0.15 -5.58 -27.94
CA ARG A 677 0.16 -5.81 -26.50
C ARG A 677 0.20 -4.49 -25.78
N THR A 678 -0.87 -4.18 -25.05
CA THR A 678 -0.96 -2.98 -24.22
C THR A 678 -0.84 -3.42 -22.76
N ILE A 679 0.27 -3.06 -22.14
CA ILE A 679 0.62 -3.47 -20.78
C ILE A 679 0.63 -2.21 -19.91
N SER A 680 -0.14 -2.21 -18.82
CA SER A 680 -0.09 -1.10 -17.88
C SER A 680 1.28 -1.07 -17.18
N VAL A 681 1.83 0.12 -16.92
CA VAL A 681 3.13 0.23 -16.24
C VAL A 681 3.12 -0.32 -14.80
N THR A 682 1.94 -0.49 -14.20
CA THR A 682 1.75 -1.10 -12.88
C THR A 682 1.35 -2.58 -12.95
N ASP A 683 1.35 -3.19 -14.13
CA ASP A 683 1.07 -4.61 -14.32
C ASP A 683 2.24 -5.47 -13.80
N SER A 684 1.94 -6.68 -13.34
CA SER A 684 2.95 -7.68 -12.94
C SER A 684 3.99 -8.01 -14.02
N GLN A 685 3.66 -7.77 -15.30
CA GLN A 685 4.55 -7.91 -16.44
C GLN A 685 5.65 -6.84 -16.48
N VAL A 686 5.55 -5.77 -15.68
CA VAL A 686 6.52 -4.69 -15.61
C VAL A 686 7.19 -4.69 -14.24
N THR A 687 8.51 -4.84 -14.21
CA THR A 687 9.32 -4.72 -12.99
C THR A 687 10.24 -3.52 -13.12
N ILE A 688 10.20 -2.63 -12.13
CA ILE A 688 11.07 -1.45 -12.07
C ILE A 688 12.05 -1.64 -10.93
N ASN A 689 13.34 -1.58 -11.25
CA ASN A 689 14.41 -1.66 -10.28
C ASN A 689 15.45 -0.58 -10.57
N ASP A 690 15.55 0.39 -9.66
CA ASP A 690 16.42 1.55 -9.78
C ASP A 690 16.19 2.26 -11.14
N SER A 691 17.22 2.35 -12.00
CA SER A 691 17.15 3.01 -13.31
C SER A 691 16.67 2.09 -14.45
N THR A 692 16.21 0.87 -14.13
CA THR A 692 15.84 -0.13 -15.14
C THR A 692 14.38 -0.55 -15.07
N VAL A 693 13.73 -0.62 -16.24
CA VAL A 693 12.35 -1.10 -16.40
C VAL A 693 12.39 -2.35 -17.27
N THR A 694 12.02 -3.49 -16.70
CA THR A 694 11.94 -4.78 -17.40
C THR A 694 10.49 -5.11 -17.71
N ILE A 695 10.18 -5.39 -18.97
CA ILE A 695 8.86 -5.72 -19.47
C ILE A 695 8.90 -7.15 -19.99
N ASN A 696 8.10 -8.03 -19.36
CA ASN A 696 7.95 -9.43 -19.70
C ASN A 696 6.50 -9.71 -20.11
N PRO A 697 6.17 -9.67 -21.41
CA PRO A 697 4.81 -9.94 -21.89
C PRO A 697 4.37 -11.39 -21.57
N THR A 698 3.10 -11.58 -21.21
CA THR A 698 2.46 -12.86 -20.82
C THR A 698 2.44 -13.97 -21.89
N GLY A 699 3.12 -13.79 -23.02
CA GLY A 699 3.31 -14.79 -24.05
C GLY A 699 4.51 -14.45 -24.94
N ASN A 700 4.93 -15.38 -25.79
CA ASN A 700 6.00 -15.11 -26.76
C ASN A 700 5.49 -14.19 -27.89
N LEU A 701 6.32 -13.26 -28.35
CA LEU A 701 6.08 -12.47 -29.56
C LEU A 701 6.04 -13.37 -30.79
N ASN A 702 5.31 -12.98 -31.83
CA ASN A 702 5.34 -13.73 -33.11
C ASN A 702 6.76 -13.79 -33.68
N ALA A 703 7.18 -14.96 -34.14
CA ALA A 703 8.49 -15.17 -34.77
C ALA A 703 8.60 -14.42 -36.12
N GLY A 704 9.84 -14.11 -36.53
CA GLY A 704 10.15 -13.46 -37.81
C GLY A 704 9.46 -12.11 -38.05
N SER A 705 9.08 -11.39 -36.99
CA SER A 705 8.26 -10.17 -37.05
C SER A 705 9.01 -8.96 -36.54
N ASN A 706 8.75 -7.79 -37.14
CA ASN A 706 9.27 -6.50 -36.69
C ASN A 706 8.32 -5.86 -35.68
N TYR A 707 8.76 -5.71 -34.44
CA TYR A 707 8.04 -5.04 -33.36
C TYR A 707 8.61 -3.65 -33.08
N TYR A 708 7.76 -2.74 -32.67
CA TYR A 708 8.15 -1.46 -32.06
C TYR A 708 7.56 -1.34 -30.66
N VAL A 709 8.21 -0.53 -29.82
CA VAL A 709 7.79 -0.22 -28.46
C VAL A 709 7.37 1.24 -28.37
N GLN A 710 6.15 1.47 -27.90
CA GLN A 710 5.65 2.79 -27.54
C GLN A 710 5.43 2.88 -26.04
N ILE A 711 5.68 4.06 -25.48
CA ILE A 711 5.54 4.33 -24.04
C ILE A 711 4.73 5.61 -23.93
N GLU A 712 3.59 5.55 -23.25
CA GLU A 712 2.79 6.75 -23.03
C GLU A 712 3.56 7.77 -22.18
N ASN A 713 3.39 9.06 -22.48
CA ASN A 713 3.97 10.15 -21.69
C ASN A 713 3.52 10.02 -20.23
N GLY A 714 4.49 10.01 -19.31
CA GLY A 714 4.24 9.90 -17.87
C GLY A 714 3.91 8.49 -17.38
N ALA A 715 3.99 7.46 -18.24
CA ALA A 715 3.97 6.06 -17.80
C ALA A 715 5.17 5.75 -16.89
N ILE A 716 6.33 6.35 -17.16
CA ILE A 716 7.53 6.24 -16.34
C ILE A 716 7.88 7.63 -15.80
N LYS A 717 8.29 7.70 -14.52
CA LYS A 717 8.71 8.92 -13.84
C LYS A 717 10.01 8.68 -13.09
N ASP A 718 10.79 9.71 -12.81
CA ASP A 718 11.89 9.60 -11.84
C ASP A 718 11.35 9.58 -10.40
N MET A 719 12.25 9.49 -9.42
CA MET A 719 11.90 9.54 -7.99
C MET A 719 11.36 10.91 -7.55
N ALA A 720 11.71 11.99 -8.24
CA ALA A 720 11.20 13.35 -7.99
C ALA A 720 9.79 13.57 -8.59
N GLY A 721 9.34 12.68 -9.47
CA GLY A 721 8.03 12.71 -10.12
C GLY A 721 8.02 13.33 -11.51
N ASN A 722 9.16 13.70 -12.10
CA ASN A 722 9.20 14.20 -13.47
C ASN A 722 8.87 13.09 -14.46
N ALA A 723 7.96 13.37 -15.39
CA ALA A 723 7.49 12.41 -16.37
C ALA A 723 8.48 12.23 -17.53
N TYR A 724 8.83 10.98 -17.83
CA TYR A 724 9.45 10.66 -19.11
C TYR A 724 8.50 11.07 -20.25
N GLU A 725 9.03 11.73 -21.29
CA GLU A 725 8.26 12.17 -22.45
C GLU A 725 7.51 11.04 -23.17
N GLY A 726 8.01 9.80 -23.02
CA GLY A 726 7.49 8.60 -23.66
C GLY A 726 8.09 8.36 -25.04
N ILE A 727 7.57 7.33 -25.73
CA ILE A 727 7.87 7.00 -27.12
C ILE A 727 6.54 6.91 -27.86
N SER A 728 6.31 7.80 -28.82
CA SER A 728 5.03 7.90 -29.53
C SER A 728 5.06 7.40 -30.97
N ASP A 729 6.24 7.24 -31.55
CA ASP A 729 6.43 6.73 -32.91
C ASP A 729 6.80 5.24 -32.91
N THR A 730 6.98 4.67 -34.10
CA THR A 730 7.24 3.24 -34.32
C THR A 730 8.69 2.94 -34.72
N THR A 731 9.60 3.89 -34.54
CA THR A 731 10.98 3.86 -35.06
C THR A 731 12.05 4.20 -34.04
N THR A 732 11.67 4.83 -32.93
CA THR A 732 12.60 5.20 -31.85
C THR A 732 13.11 3.99 -31.07
N LEU A 733 12.29 2.94 -30.98
CA LEU A 733 12.66 1.65 -30.42
C LEU A 733 11.95 0.54 -31.18
N ASP A 734 12.66 -0.09 -32.10
CA ASP A 734 12.18 -1.26 -32.83
C ASP A 734 13.17 -2.44 -32.81
N PHE A 735 12.67 -3.64 -33.10
CA PHE A 735 13.47 -4.86 -33.22
C PHE A 735 12.73 -5.94 -34.01
N ALA A 736 13.46 -6.92 -34.53
CA ALA A 736 12.96 -8.08 -35.25
C ALA A 736 13.18 -9.35 -34.43
N THR A 737 12.14 -10.18 -34.33
CA THR A 737 12.24 -11.51 -33.73
C THR A 737 12.88 -12.50 -34.71
N ILE A 738 13.56 -13.51 -34.17
CA ILE A 738 14.18 -14.59 -34.96
C ILE A 738 13.08 -15.33 -35.77
N PRO A 739 13.27 -15.54 -37.09
CA PRO A 739 12.37 -16.38 -37.88
C PRO A 739 12.38 -17.84 -37.40
N PRO A 740 11.30 -18.61 -37.61
CA PRO A 740 11.33 -20.05 -37.42
C PRO A 740 12.45 -20.72 -38.24
N LEU A 741 12.92 -21.88 -37.79
CA LEU A 741 14.01 -22.62 -38.42
C LEU A 741 13.44 -23.57 -39.48
N ASP A 742 13.85 -23.40 -40.73
CA ASP A 742 13.57 -24.36 -41.80
C ASP A 742 14.31 -25.69 -41.55
N GLN A 743 13.59 -26.80 -41.63
CA GLN A 743 14.07 -28.16 -41.39
C GLN A 743 14.08 -29.01 -42.67
N LEU A 744 15.02 -29.95 -42.71
CA LEU A 744 15.08 -31.00 -43.74
C LEU A 744 14.95 -32.37 -43.05
N LEU A 745 13.76 -32.96 -43.15
CA LEU A 745 13.43 -34.25 -42.55
C LEU A 745 13.44 -35.33 -43.64
N ASN A 746 14.21 -36.39 -43.43
CA ASN A 746 14.25 -37.53 -44.33
C ASN A 746 13.87 -38.80 -43.57
N GLY A 747 12.83 -39.50 -44.03
CA GLY A 747 12.50 -40.84 -43.61
C GLY A 747 13.45 -41.89 -44.21
N ASP A 748 13.30 -43.12 -43.74
CA ASP A 748 14.15 -44.25 -44.12
C ASP A 748 13.42 -45.24 -45.04
N GLY A 749 13.54 -46.54 -44.77
CA GLY A 749 12.82 -47.61 -45.51
C GLY A 749 11.61 -48.16 -44.74
N SER A 750 11.27 -47.54 -43.62
CA SER A 750 10.22 -47.92 -42.68
C SER A 750 9.10 -46.89 -42.69
N ASN A 751 8.00 -47.16 -42.00
CA ASN A 751 6.93 -46.16 -41.84
C ASN A 751 7.35 -45.10 -40.80
N ASN A 752 7.53 -43.87 -41.24
CA ASN A 752 7.96 -42.72 -40.43
C ASN A 752 6.79 -41.77 -40.14
N VAL A 753 6.94 -40.99 -39.06
CA VAL A 753 6.12 -39.82 -38.77
C VAL A 753 7.07 -38.62 -38.73
N LEU A 754 6.94 -37.72 -39.71
CA LEU A 754 7.76 -36.54 -39.88
C LEU A 754 6.94 -35.29 -39.52
N ASN A 755 7.48 -34.44 -38.65
CA ASN A 755 6.83 -33.18 -38.24
C ASN A 755 7.82 -32.01 -38.38
N GLY A 756 7.53 -31.09 -39.29
CA GLY A 756 8.34 -29.90 -39.58
C GLY A 756 8.17 -28.79 -38.52
N GLY A 757 6.97 -28.63 -37.98
CA GLY A 757 6.70 -27.63 -36.97
C GLY A 757 6.42 -26.26 -37.58
N ALA A 758 7.38 -25.35 -37.52
CA ALA A 758 7.23 -24.00 -38.08
C ALA A 758 8.50 -23.61 -38.82
N GLY A 759 8.36 -22.96 -39.96
CA GLY A 759 9.43 -22.75 -40.94
C GLY A 759 8.98 -23.28 -42.31
N ASN A 760 9.78 -23.05 -43.35
CA ASN A 760 9.54 -23.66 -44.66
C ASN A 760 10.30 -24.98 -44.73
N ASP A 761 9.65 -26.05 -44.32
CA ASP A 761 10.26 -27.35 -44.11
C ASP A 761 10.24 -28.20 -45.39
N THR A 762 11.21 -29.11 -45.50
CA THR A 762 11.23 -30.15 -46.53
C THR A 762 11.13 -31.51 -45.85
N LEU A 763 10.03 -32.22 -46.08
CA LEU A 763 9.72 -33.53 -45.52
C LEU A 763 9.75 -34.56 -46.64
N ASN A 764 10.76 -35.42 -46.64
CA ASN A 764 10.88 -36.52 -47.57
C ASN A 764 10.57 -37.84 -46.86
N GLY A 765 9.43 -38.46 -47.19
CA GLY A 765 9.00 -39.71 -46.56
C GLY A 765 10.01 -40.85 -46.73
N GLY A 766 10.74 -40.86 -47.84
CA GLY A 766 11.53 -42.03 -48.21
C GLY A 766 10.62 -43.20 -48.57
N ALA A 767 11.14 -44.42 -48.47
CA ALA A 767 10.36 -45.61 -48.79
C ALA A 767 9.61 -46.07 -47.55
N GLY A 768 8.31 -46.32 -47.64
CA GLY A 768 7.53 -46.68 -46.45
C GLY A 768 6.06 -46.43 -46.68
N ASN A 769 5.29 -46.37 -45.60
CA ASN A 769 4.01 -45.66 -45.61
C ASN A 769 4.13 -44.59 -44.53
N ASP A 770 4.41 -43.37 -44.94
CA ASP A 770 4.83 -42.31 -44.05
C ASP A 770 3.68 -41.35 -43.70
N THR A 771 3.76 -40.70 -42.56
CA THR A 771 2.86 -39.60 -42.18
C THR A 771 3.70 -38.34 -42.05
N MET A 772 3.38 -37.31 -42.83
CA MET A 772 4.12 -36.06 -42.88
C MET A 772 3.18 -34.90 -42.56
N GLN A 773 3.64 -34.01 -41.69
CA GLN A 773 2.99 -32.78 -41.30
C GLN A 773 4.07 -31.69 -41.28
N GLY A 774 3.96 -30.66 -42.11
CA GLY A 774 4.96 -29.58 -42.12
C GLY A 774 4.62 -28.51 -41.11
N GLY A 775 3.34 -28.15 -40.99
CA GLY A 775 2.90 -27.14 -40.02
C GLY A 775 3.04 -25.74 -40.58
N ALA A 776 3.40 -24.76 -39.74
CA ALA A 776 3.32 -23.35 -40.15
C ALA A 776 4.50 -22.92 -41.04
N GLY A 777 4.24 -22.60 -42.29
CA GLY A 777 5.17 -22.15 -43.30
C GLY A 777 4.82 -22.77 -44.65
N ASN A 778 5.61 -22.47 -45.68
CA ASN A 778 5.40 -23.05 -47.00
C ASN A 778 6.26 -24.30 -47.14
N ASP A 779 5.64 -25.47 -46.99
CA ASP A 779 6.37 -26.73 -46.87
C ASP A 779 6.41 -27.54 -48.17
N LEU A 780 7.40 -28.42 -48.25
CA LEU A 780 7.61 -29.34 -49.36
C LEU A 780 7.56 -30.80 -48.87
N TYR A 781 6.56 -31.54 -49.32
CA TYR A 781 6.41 -32.99 -49.08
C TYR A 781 6.90 -33.79 -50.28
N VAL A 782 7.81 -34.75 -50.07
CA VAL A 782 8.24 -35.70 -51.10
C VAL A 782 7.60 -37.06 -50.83
N VAL A 783 6.75 -37.50 -51.75
CA VAL A 783 5.95 -38.74 -51.64
C VAL A 783 6.36 -39.75 -52.71
N ASP A 784 6.60 -40.99 -52.29
CA ASP A 784 6.96 -42.10 -53.19
C ASP A 784 6.14 -43.38 -53.00
N SER A 785 5.32 -43.45 -51.96
CA SER A 785 4.46 -44.60 -51.66
C SER A 785 2.99 -44.23 -51.61
N THR A 786 2.14 -45.13 -52.12
CA THR A 786 0.68 -44.95 -52.07
C THR A 786 0.11 -44.99 -50.65
N GLY A 787 0.93 -45.37 -49.67
CA GLY A 787 0.57 -45.33 -48.26
C GLY A 787 0.99 -44.05 -47.53
N ASP A 788 1.66 -43.11 -48.20
CA ASP A 788 2.08 -41.85 -47.59
C ASP A 788 0.90 -40.90 -47.41
N VAL A 789 0.86 -40.23 -46.27
CA VAL A 789 -0.19 -39.32 -45.85
C VAL A 789 0.42 -37.97 -45.50
N VAL A 790 -0.01 -36.92 -46.21
CA VAL A 790 0.29 -35.52 -45.87
C VAL A 790 -0.89 -34.94 -45.10
N THR A 791 -0.62 -34.27 -43.98
CA THR A 791 -1.64 -33.72 -43.08
C THR A 791 -1.34 -32.26 -42.74
N GLU A 792 -2.10 -31.34 -43.34
CA GLU A 792 -1.98 -29.90 -43.09
C GLU A 792 -3.24 -29.30 -42.47
N ASN A 793 -3.08 -28.24 -41.66
CA ASN A 793 -4.20 -27.43 -41.19
C ASN A 793 -4.41 -26.20 -42.08
N SER A 794 -5.57 -25.58 -41.90
CA SER A 794 -5.91 -24.34 -42.61
C SER A 794 -5.02 -23.19 -42.14
N GLU A 795 -4.65 -22.29 -43.06
CA GLU A 795 -3.87 -21.06 -42.79
C GLU A 795 -2.45 -21.29 -42.27
N GLU A 796 -1.87 -22.48 -42.47
CA GLU A 796 -0.50 -22.78 -42.08
C GLU A 796 0.53 -22.39 -43.15
N GLY A 797 0.16 -22.28 -44.43
CA GLY A 797 1.02 -21.75 -45.47
C GLY A 797 0.50 -22.07 -46.87
N ILE A 798 1.41 -22.09 -47.85
CA ILE A 798 1.17 -22.60 -49.20
C ILE A 798 2.09 -23.79 -49.42
N ASP A 799 1.49 -24.97 -49.52
CA ASP A 799 2.18 -26.23 -49.40
C ASP A 799 2.27 -26.99 -50.72
N THR A 800 3.41 -27.65 -50.95
CA THR A 800 3.68 -28.39 -52.18
C THR A 800 3.96 -29.86 -51.92
N VAL A 801 3.24 -30.73 -52.63
CA VAL A 801 3.60 -32.14 -52.74
C VAL A 801 4.37 -32.39 -54.03
N GLN A 802 5.58 -32.93 -53.93
CA GLN A 802 6.29 -33.57 -55.03
C GLN A 802 6.07 -35.08 -54.98
N SER A 803 5.41 -35.64 -55.98
CA SER A 803 5.08 -37.06 -56.01
C SER A 803 5.74 -37.79 -57.18
N SER A 804 6.31 -38.97 -56.93
CA SER A 804 6.81 -39.88 -57.97
C SER A 804 5.81 -40.97 -58.37
N ILE A 805 4.61 -40.93 -57.79
CA ILE A 805 3.48 -41.84 -58.01
C ILE A 805 2.21 -41.06 -58.37
N SER A 806 1.12 -41.77 -58.67
CA SER A 806 -0.18 -41.08 -58.76
C SER A 806 -0.63 -40.65 -57.37
N TYR A 807 -1.07 -39.40 -57.22
CA TYR A 807 -1.35 -38.81 -55.91
C TYR A 807 -2.62 -37.96 -55.91
N ILE A 808 -3.27 -37.90 -54.76
CA ILE A 808 -4.45 -37.09 -54.48
C ILE A 808 -4.07 -36.19 -53.31
N LEU A 809 -4.17 -34.87 -53.49
CA LEU A 809 -3.86 -33.93 -52.41
C LEU A 809 -4.82 -34.12 -51.23
N GLY A 810 -4.25 -34.07 -50.02
CA GLY A 810 -5.02 -33.94 -48.78
C GLY A 810 -5.72 -32.58 -48.72
N ALA A 811 -6.58 -32.37 -47.73
CA ALA A 811 -7.15 -31.05 -47.49
C ALA A 811 -6.04 -30.05 -47.08
N ASN A 812 -6.24 -28.76 -47.37
CA ASN A 812 -5.32 -27.66 -47.01
C ASN A 812 -3.93 -27.75 -47.67
N VAL A 813 -3.82 -28.44 -48.80
CA VAL A 813 -2.58 -28.47 -49.59
C VAL A 813 -2.86 -27.88 -50.95
N GLU A 814 -2.06 -26.92 -51.38
CA GLU A 814 -2.37 -26.06 -52.53
C GLU A 814 -1.73 -26.55 -53.81
N SER A 815 -0.57 -27.23 -53.75
CA SER A 815 0.25 -27.51 -54.93
C SER A 815 0.66 -28.98 -55.05
N LEU A 816 0.56 -29.53 -56.26
CA LEU A 816 1.04 -30.86 -56.62
C LEU A 816 1.97 -30.78 -57.83
N THR A 817 3.18 -31.31 -57.68
CA THR A 817 4.12 -31.55 -58.79
C THR A 817 4.37 -33.03 -58.95
N LEU A 818 3.99 -33.58 -60.10
CA LEU A 818 4.32 -34.94 -60.49
C LEU A 818 5.75 -34.98 -61.04
N THR A 819 6.52 -35.99 -60.63
CA THR A 819 7.92 -36.15 -61.00
C THR A 819 8.16 -37.43 -61.80
N GLY A 820 9.35 -37.58 -62.36
CA GLY A 820 9.71 -38.75 -63.17
C GLY A 820 9.14 -38.74 -64.59
N THR A 821 9.07 -39.92 -65.20
CA THR A 821 8.67 -40.11 -66.61
C THR A 821 7.52 -41.10 -66.77
N GLY A 822 6.96 -41.59 -65.66
CA GLY A 822 5.83 -42.51 -65.67
C GLY A 822 4.52 -41.81 -66.00
N ALA A 823 3.58 -42.53 -66.61
CA ALA A 823 2.20 -42.08 -66.78
C ALA A 823 1.45 -42.17 -65.44
N ILE A 824 1.68 -41.18 -64.59
CA ILE A 824 1.05 -41.03 -63.26
C ILE A 824 0.01 -39.91 -63.30
N ASN A 825 -0.88 -39.86 -62.32
CA ASN A 825 -2.02 -38.95 -62.32
C ASN A 825 -2.04 -38.08 -61.06
N GLY A 826 -2.61 -36.89 -61.17
CA GLY A 826 -2.76 -35.94 -60.07
C GLY A 826 -4.22 -35.59 -59.85
N THR A 827 -4.62 -35.46 -58.60
CA THR A 827 -5.94 -34.91 -58.25
C THR A 827 -5.79 -33.91 -57.11
N GLY A 828 -6.36 -32.72 -57.28
CA GLY A 828 -6.41 -31.68 -56.27
C GLY A 828 -7.51 -31.94 -55.23
N ASN A 829 -7.86 -30.90 -54.49
CA ASN A 829 -8.86 -30.89 -53.43
C ASN A 829 -9.98 -29.87 -53.73
N ALA A 830 -10.40 -29.08 -52.75
CA ALA A 830 -11.47 -28.09 -52.89
C ALA A 830 -10.95 -26.63 -52.84
N LEU A 831 -9.63 -26.45 -52.80
CA LEU A 831 -8.94 -25.16 -52.83
C LEU A 831 -8.52 -24.83 -54.27
N ASP A 832 -8.10 -23.58 -54.48
CA ASP A 832 -7.49 -23.14 -55.73
C ASP A 832 -6.10 -23.80 -55.87
N ASN A 833 -6.01 -24.92 -56.58
CA ASN A 833 -4.82 -25.76 -56.64
C ASN A 833 -3.92 -25.49 -57.86
N LEU A 834 -2.60 -25.65 -57.69
CA LEU A 834 -1.62 -25.71 -58.77
C LEU A 834 -1.19 -27.15 -59.05
N LEU A 835 -1.57 -27.71 -60.20
CA LEU A 835 -1.25 -29.08 -60.59
C LEU A 835 -0.27 -29.07 -61.77
N LEU A 836 0.95 -29.56 -61.54
CA LEU A 836 1.99 -29.71 -62.54
C LEU A 836 2.23 -31.20 -62.84
N GLY A 837 1.96 -31.60 -64.09
CA GLY A 837 2.28 -32.91 -64.63
C GLY A 837 3.76 -33.10 -64.92
N ASN A 838 4.12 -34.32 -65.32
CA ASN A 838 5.49 -34.69 -65.64
C ASN A 838 5.71 -34.79 -67.15
N SER A 839 6.58 -35.68 -67.62
CA SER A 839 6.85 -35.88 -69.05
C SER A 839 6.12 -37.10 -69.66
N GLY A 840 5.30 -37.77 -68.86
CA GLY A 840 4.45 -38.88 -69.28
C GLY A 840 3.01 -38.41 -69.45
N ASN A 841 2.18 -39.26 -70.05
CA ASN A 841 0.76 -38.94 -70.23
C ASN A 841 0.03 -38.96 -68.88
N ASN A 842 -0.35 -37.81 -68.37
CA ASN A 842 -1.00 -37.61 -67.09
C ASN A 842 -2.51 -37.39 -67.25
N SER A 843 -3.27 -37.79 -66.24
CA SER A 843 -4.63 -37.32 -65.99
C SER A 843 -4.60 -36.40 -64.77
N LEU A 844 -4.91 -35.13 -64.97
CA LEU A 844 -4.99 -34.11 -63.92
C LEU A 844 -6.46 -33.73 -63.68
N ASN A 845 -6.87 -33.72 -62.42
CA ASN A 845 -8.20 -33.29 -62.00
C ASN A 845 -8.07 -32.25 -60.88
N GLY A 846 -8.48 -31.00 -61.10
CA GLY A 846 -8.38 -29.90 -60.14
C GLY A 846 -9.28 -30.13 -58.92
N GLY A 847 -10.56 -30.37 -59.17
CA GLY A 847 -11.57 -30.63 -58.14
C GLY A 847 -12.57 -29.48 -58.06
N ALA A 848 -12.54 -28.74 -56.96
CA ALA A 848 -13.28 -27.48 -56.85
C ALA A 848 -12.28 -26.40 -56.43
N GLY A 849 -12.59 -25.14 -56.74
CA GLY A 849 -11.62 -24.05 -56.62
C GLY A 849 -11.28 -23.52 -58.01
N ASN A 850 -10.52 -22.43 -58.07
CA ASN A 850 -9.98 -21.90 -59.33
C ASN A 850 -8.60 -22.52 -59.54
N ASP A 851 -8.55 -23.65 -60.24
CA ASP A 851 -7.36 -24.47 -60.36
C ASP A 851 -6.51 -24.06 -61.57
N THR A 852 -5.18 -24.25 -61.46
CA THR A 852 -4.25 -24.15 -62.60
C THR A 852 -3.65 -25.51 -62.88
N LEU A 853 -3.97 -26.07 -64.06
CA LEU A 853 -3.53 -27.38 -64.49
C LEU A 853 -2.55 -27.25 -65.66
N ASN A 854 -1.36 -27.79 -65.51
CA ASN A 854 -0.36 -27.90 -66.58
C ASN A 854 0.04 -29.36 -66.72
N GLY A 855 -0.37 -30.01 -67.81
CA GLY A 855 -0.05 -31.41 -68.11
C GLY A 855 1.46 -31.68 -68.21
N GLY A 856 2.26 -30.65 -68.48
CA GLY A 856 3.65 -30.82 -68.84
C GLY A 856 3.77 -31.39 -70.25
N ALA A 857 4.86 -32.12 -70.52
CA ALA A 857 5.03 -32.74 -71.82
C ALA A 857 4.31 -34.08 -71.85
N GLY A 858 3.50 -34.34 -72.87
CA GLY A 858 2.79 -35.59 -72.93
C GLY A 858 1.60 -35.53 -73.86
N ASN A 859 0.71 -36.50 -73.71
CA ASN A 859 -0.65 -36.39 -74.19
C ASN A 859 -1.55 -36.46 -72.96
N ASP A 860 -1.94 -35.29 -72.47
CA ASP A 860 -2.48 -35.17 -71.12
C ASP A 860 -3.99 -34.95 -71.12
N GLY A 861 -4.67 -35.51 -70.13
CA GLY A 861 -6.08 -35.24 -69.86
C GLY A 861 -6.20 -34.29 -68.68
N MET A 862 -6.83 -33.13 -68.88
CA MET A 862 -7.03 -32.13 -67.82
C MET A 862 -8.51 -31.83 -67.63
N GLN A 863 -8.94 -31.83 -66.38
CA GLN A 863 -10.29 -31.49 -65.93
C GLN A 863 -10.15 -30.58 -64.71
N GLY A 864 -10.65 -29.35 -64.74
CA GLY A 864 -10.51 -28.43 -63.60
C GLY A 864 -11.61 -28.66 -62.58
N GLY A 865 -12.86 -28.74 -63.02
CA GLY A 865 -13.99 -29.07 -62.15
C GLY A 865 -14.83 -27.85 -61.82
N LEU A 866 -15.13 -27.57 -60.54
CA LEU A 866 -15.97 -26.42 -60.18
C LEU A 866 -15.11 -25.21 -59.85
N GLY A 867 -15.31 -24.09 -60.55
CA GLY A 867 -14.55 -22.86 -60.37
C GLY A 867 -14.06 -22.35 -61.71
N ASN A 868 -13.32 -21.24 -61.72
CA ASN A 868 -12.77 -20.67 -62.94
C ASN A 868 -11.34 -21.16 -63.13
N ASP A 869 -11.17 -22.20 -63.94
CA ASP A 869 -9.92 -22.94 -64.04
C ASP A 869 -9.06 -22.45 -65.20
N THR A 870 -7.75 -22.71 -65.11
CA THR A 870 -6.76 -22.40 -66.15
C THR A 870 -6.02 -23.67 -66.58
N TYR A 871 -6.09 -24.00 -67.87
CA TYR A 871 -5.39 -25.12 -68.49
C TYR A 871 -4.21 -24.63 -69.31
N VAL A 872 -3.02 -25.17 -69.05
CA VAL A 872 -1.83 -24.92 -69.87
C VAL A 872 -1.66 -26.08 -70.85
N VAL A 873 -1.81 -25.79 -72.14
CA VAL A 873 -1.71 -26.76 -73.23
C VAL A 873 -0.43 -26.53 -74.03
N ASP A 874 0.40 -27.55 -74.14
CA ASP A 874 1.64 -27.52 -74.92
C ASP A 874 1.69 -28.54 -76.06
N SER A 875 0.74 -29.49 -76.07
CA SER A 875 0.63 -30.54 -77.06
C SER A 875 -0.76 -30.51 -77.71
N ILE A 876 -0.81 -30.66 -79.02
CA ILE A 876 -2.09 -30.78 -79.77
C ILE A 876 -2.89 -32.03 -79.39
N SER A 877 -2.27 -32.95 -78.65
CA SER A 877 -2.90 -34.19 -78.18
C SER A 877 -3.48 -34.06 -76.77
N ASP A 878 -3.28 -32.91 -76.10
CA ASP A 878 -3.86 -32.66 -74.79
C ASP A 878 -5.36 -32.45 -74.90
N VAL A 879 -6.09 -32.99 -73.94
CA VAL A 879 -7.55 -32.98 -73.89
C VAL A 879 -8.01 -32.27 -72.63
N VAL A 880 -8.62 -31.10 -72.81
CA VAL A 880 -9.36 -30.39 -71.76
C VAL A 880 -10.80 -30.89 -71.75
N THR A 881 -11.30 -31.30 -70.58
CA THR A 881 -12.65 -31.85 -70.40
C THR A 881 -13.41 -31.07 -69.35
N GLU A 882 -14.38 -30.25 -69.78
CA GLU A 882 -15.19 -29.44 -68.88
C GLU A 882 -16.66 -29.84 -68.77
N ALA A 883 -17.19 -29.67 -67.55
CA ALA A 883 -18.59 -29.91 -67.25
C ALA A 883 -19.45 -28.68 -67.59
N ALA A 884 -20.75 -28.89 -67.81
CA ALA A 884 -21.63 -27.75 -68.06
C ALA A 884 -21.82 -26.94 -66.76
N SER A 885 -21.67 -25.61 -66.84
CA SER A 885 -21.84 -24.69 -65.70
C SER A 885 -20.85 -24.92 -64.55
N ALA A 886 -19.60 -25.30 -64.89
CA ALA A 886 -18.53 -25.54 -63.92
C ALA A 886 -17.79 -24.25 -63.52
N GLY A 887 -17.69 -23.29 -64.43
CA GLY A 887 -17.23 -21.93 -64.19
C GLY A 887 -17.02 -21.19 -65.49
N MET A 888 -16.08 -20.24 -65.51
CA MET A 888 -15.56 -19.59 -66.70
C MET A 888 -14.09 -19.96 -66.86
N ASP A 889 -13.82 -20.81 -67.83
CA ASP A 889 -12.55 -21.53 -67.91
C ASP A 889 -11.65 -21.00 -69.02
N THR A 890 -10.33 -21.03 -68.78
CA THR A 890 -9.33 -20.47 -69.68
C THR A 890 -8.31 -21.51 -70.12
N VAL A 891 -8.14 -21.67 -71.43
CA VAL A 891 -7.02 -22.41 -71.99
C VAL A 891 -5.91 -21.45 -72.38
N GLN A 892 -4.72 -21.63 -71.83
CA GLN A 892 -3.48 -21.01 -72.27
C GLN A 892 -2.72 -21.98 -73.16
N SER A 893 -2.67 -21.74 -74.46
CA SER A 893 -2.09 -22.69 -75.42
C SER A 893 -0.83 -22.16 -76.08
N SER A 894 0.25 -22.95 -76.07
CA SER A 894 1.48 -22.67 -76.85
C SER A 894 1.48 -23.33 -78.23
N VAL A 895 0.40 -24.03 -78.58
CA VAL A 895 0.14 -24.64 -79.90
C VAL A 895 -1.17 -24.14 -80.49
N SER A 896 -1.40 -24.40 -81.79
CA SER A 896 -2.73 -24.14 -82.36
C SER A 896 -3.77 -25.03 -81.68
N TYR A 897 -4.87 -24.44 -81.20
CA TYR A 897 -5.83 -25.14 -80.36
C TYR A 897 -7.28 -24.85 -80.73
N THR A 898 -8.14 -25.84 -80.50
CA THR A 898 -9.59 -25.73 -80.65
C THR A 898 -10.23 -26.05 -79.30
N LEU A 899 -11.01 -25.12 -78.77
CA LEU A 899 -11.67 -25.30 -77.48
C LEU A 899 -12.62 -26.51 -77.48
N GLY A 900 -12.54 -27.32 -76.42
CA GLY A 900 -13.53 -28.35 -76.11
C GLY A 900 -14.88 -27.72 -75.76
N ALA A 901 -15.92 -28.54 -75.62
CA ALA A 901 -17.22 -28.04 -75.16
C ALA A 901 -17.12 -27.50 -73.73
N ASN A 902 -17.92 -26.49 -73.39
CA ASN A 902 -18.01 -25.87 -72.06
C ASN A 902 -16.77 -25.07 -71.61
N VAL A 903 -15.84 -24.75 -72.52
CA VAL A 903 -14.72 -23.85 -72.22
C VAL A 903 -14.96 -22.52 -72.88
N GLU A 904 -14.81 -21.41 -72.14
CA GLU A 904 -15.19 -20.08 -72.59
C GLU A 904 -14.02 -19.30 -73.20
N ASN A 905 -12.80 -19.43 -72.64
CA ASN A 905 -11.69 -18.55 -72.99
C ASN A 905 -10.50 -19.31 -73.59
N LEU A 906 -9.86 -18.75 -74.61
CA LEU A 906 -8.60 -19.22 -75.18
C LEU A 906 -7.62 -18.06 -75.28
N ALA A 907 -6.44 -18.22 -74.70
CA ALA A 907 -5.31 -17.31 -74.85
C ALA A 907 -4.13 -18.06 -75.51
N LEU A 908 -3.68 -17.58 -76.65
CA LEU A 908 -2.52 -18.11 -77.35
C LEU A 908 -1.24 -17.51 -76.75
N MET A 909 -0.26 -18.36 -76.46
CA MET A 909 0.97 -17.98 -75.80
C MET A 909 2.15 -17.96 -76.79
N GLY A 910 3.24 -17.31 -76.41
CA GLY A 910 4.48 -17.26 -77.20
C GLY A 910 4.43 -16.29 -78.38
N THR A 911 5.26 -16.54 -79.40
CA THR A 911 5.43 -15.63 -80.56
C THR A 911 5.27 -16.36 -81.91
N GLY A 912 4.91 -17.64 -81.88
CA GLY A 912 4.68 -18.44 -83.08
C GLY A 912 3.35 -18.09 -83.74
N ALA A 913 3.26 -18.24 -85.06
CA ALA A 913 2.01 -18.14 -85.81
C ALA A 913 1.14 -19.39 -85.57
N ILE A 914 0.49 -19.42 -84.41
CA ILE A 914 -0.46 -20.44 -83.99
C ILE A 914 -1.90 -19.92 -84.12
N ASN A 915 -2.89 -20.81 -84.14
CA ASN A 915 -4.27 -20.45 -84.42
C ASN A 915 -5.20 -20.88 -83.29
N GLY A 916 -6.28 -20.11 -83.09
CA GLY A 916 -7.31 -20.38 -82.09
C GLY A 916 -8.64 -20.65 -82.76
N THR A 917 -9.37 -21.64 -82.26
CA THR A 917 -10.77 -21.88 -82.65
C THR A 917 -11.61 -22.10 -81.40
N GLY A 918 -12.70 -21.36 -81.26
CA GLY A 918 -13.66 -21.53 -80.17
C GLY A 918 -14.61 -22.72 -80.40
N ASN A 919 -15.75 -22.71 -79.71
CA ASN A 919 -16.75 -23.77 -79.74
C ASN A 919 -18.14 -23.23 -80.12
N THR A 920 -19.20 -23.63 -79.41
CA THR A 920 -20.58 -23.17 -79.66
C THR A 920 -21.10 -22.19 -78.62
N LEU A 921 -20.23 -21.76 -77.69
CA LEU A 921 -20.51 -20.79 -76.62
C LEU A 921 -20.07 -19.39 -77.05
N ASP A 922 -20.35 -18.41 -76.20
CA ASP A 922 -19.83 -17.05 -76.36
C ASP A 922 -18.37 -17.03 -75.86
N ASN A 923 -17.41 -17.17 -76.78
CA ASN A 923 -15.99 -17.35 -76.45
C ASN A 923 -15.19 -16.04 -76.44
N LEU A 924 -14.17 -15.96 -75.58
CA LEU A 924 -13.11 -14.93 -75.63
C LEU A 924 -11.82 -15.54 -76.16
N LEU A 925 -11.38 -15.12 -77.35
CA LEU A 925 -10.14 -15.56 -77.98
C LEU A 925 -9.11 -14.42 -77.97
N THR A 926 -7.97 -14.65 -77.37
CA THR A 926 -6.81 -13.74 -77.38
C THR A 926 -5.64 -14.41 -78.10
N GLY A 927 -5.12 -13.75 -79.13
CA GLY A 927 -3.94 -14.15 -79.87
C GLY A 927 -2.64 -13.77 -79.16
N ASN A 928 -1.54 -14.06 -79.83
CA ASN A 928 -0.18 -13.81 -79.37
C ASN A 928 0.50 -12.79 -80.31
N SER A 929 1.82 -12.63 -80.21
CA SER A 929 2.52 -11.64 -81.06
C SER A 929 2.83 -12.13 -82.50
N GLY A 930 2.31 -13.28 -82.89
CA GLY A 930 2.50 -13.89 -84.20
C GLY A 930 1.23 -13.81 -85.01
N ASN A 931 1.32 -13.96 -86.33
CA ASN A 931 0.15 -13.90 -87.20
C ASN A 931 -0.82 -15.06 -86.90
N ASN A 932 -1.90 -14.79 -86.18
CA ASN A 932 -2.89 -15.75 -85.73
C ASN A 932 -4.13 -15.76 -86.63
N SER A 933 -4.70 -16.94 -86.84
CA SER A 933 -6.08 -17.09 -87.29
C SER A 933 -6.97 -17.40 -86.09
N LEU A 934 -7.90 -16.50 -85.78
CA LEU A 934 -8.88 -16.64 -84.71
C LEU A 934 -10.27 -16.87 -85.29
N ASN A 935 -10.92 -17.96 -84.89
CA ASN A 935 -12.27 -18.30 -85.31
C ASN A 935 -13.12 -18.60 -84.07
N GLY A 936 -14.04 -17.71 -83.69
CA GLY A 936 -14.89 -17.87 -82.52
C GLY A 936 -15.75 -19.14 -82.56
N GLY A 937 -16.13 -19.60 -83.76
CA GLY A 937 -17.10 -20.66 -83.91
C GLY A 937 -18.50 -20.08 -83.89
N ALA A 938 -19.47 -20.82 -83.34
CA ALA A 938 -20.83 -20.29 -83.21
C ALA A 938 -21.00 -19.65 -81.83
N GLY A 939 -21.64 -18.50 -81.74
CA GLY A 939 -21.80 -17.81 -80.45
C GLY A 939 -21.86 -16.31 -80.65
N ASN A 940 -21.72 -15.57 -79.55
CA ASN A 940 -21.36 -14.15 -79.57
C ASN A 940 -19.90 -14.04 -79.11
N ASP A 941 -18.96 -14.10 -80.04
CA ASP A 941 -17.55 -14.24 -79.70
C ASP A 941 -16.85 -12.89 -79.60
N THR A 942 -15.85 -12.78 -78.73
CA THR A 942 -14.90 -11.66 -78.70
C THR A 942 -13.52 -12.16 -79.09
N MET A 943 -12.94 -11.58 -80.14
CA MET A 943 -11.63 -11.97 -80.66
C MET A 943 -10.68 -10.78 -80.66
N GLN A 944 -9.48 -10.99 -80.11
CA GLN A 944 -8.38 -10.03 -80.09
C GLN A 944 -7.11 -10.75 -80.55
N GLY A 945 -6.44 -10.25 -81.59
CA GLY A 945 -5.29 -10.87 -82.25
C GLY A 945 -3.99 -10.52 -81.56
N GLY A 946 -3.85 -9.26 -81.14
CA GLY A 946 -2.61 -8.76 -80.57
C GLY A 946 -1.67 -8.33 -81.70
N ALA A 947 -0.35 -8.39 -81.45
CA ALA A 947 0.61 -7.97 -82.47
C ALA A 947 0.77 -9.03 -83.56
N GLY A 948 0.98 -8.62 -84.80
CA GLY A 948 1.05 -9.53 -85.95
C GLY A 948 0.00 -9.16 -86.98
N ASN A 949 0.06 -9.79 -88.15
CA ASN A 949 -1.01 -9.61 -89.15
C ASN A 949 -2.01 -10.73 -89.00
N ASP A 950 -3.11 -10.45 -88.30
CA ASP A 950 -4.04 -11.45 -87.82
C ASP A 950 -5.25 -11.62 -88.74
N THR A 951 -5.91 -12.76 -88.61
CA THR A 951 -7.10 -13.11 -89.39
C THR A 951 -8.23 -13.56 -88.48
N TYR A 952 -9.33 -12.81 -88.50
CA TYR A 952 -10.55 -13.11 -87.75
C TYR A 952 -11.58 -13.78 -88.65
N VAL A 953 -12.22 -14.84 -88.18
CA VAL A 953 -13.39 -15.44 -88.85
C VAL A 953 -14.63 -15.02 -88.08
N VAL A 954 -15.48 -14.22 -88.73
CA VAL A 954 -16.75 -13.73 -88.19
C VAL A 954 -17.90 -14.43 -88.90
N ASP A 955 -18.65 -15.24 -88.16
CA ASP A 955 -19.78 -15.99 -88.69
C ASP A 955 -21.12 -15.68 -87.98
N SER A 956 -21.07 -14.90 -86.91
CA SER A 956 -22.21 -14.32 -86.22
C SER A 956 -22.22 -12.79 -86.33
N ALA A 957 -23.41 -12.19 -86.34
CA ALA A 957 -23.56 -10.73 -86.44
C ALA A 957 -23.23 -10.00 -85.13
N THR A 958 -23.05 -10.77 -84.06
CA THR A 958 -22.78 -10.32 -82.69
C THR A 958 -21.32 -10.54 -82.29
N ASP A 959 -20.51 -11.16 -83.14
CA ASP A 959 -19.06 -11.27 -82.90
C ASP A 959 -18.41 -9.89 -82.87
N VAL A 960 -17.46 -9.73 -81.97
CA VAL A 960 -16.70 -8.50 -81.75
C VAL A 960 -15.23 -8.78 -82.02
N VAL A 961 -14.66 -8.01 -82.94
CA VAL A 961 -13.21 -7.98 -83.19
C VAL A 961 -12.63 -6.73 -82.56
N THR A 962 -11.58 -6.90 -81.75
CA THR A 962 -10.91 -5.81 -81.04
C THR A 962 -9.42 -5.79 -81.38
N GLU A 963 -8.92 -4.63 -81.80
CA GLU A 963 -7.50 -4.40 -82.13
C GLU A 963 -7.00 -3.08 -81.53
N ASN A 964 -5.72 -3.02 -81.16
CA ASN A 964 -5.09 -1.76 -80.77
C ASN A 964 -4.31 -1.13 -81.93
N GLU A 965 -4.05 0.17 -81.80
CA GLU A 965 -3.27 0.92 -82.80
C GLU A 965 -1.83 0.41 -82.88
N GLY A 966 -1.39 0.08 -84.10
CA GLY A 966 0.01 -0.26 -84.39
C GLY A 966 0.38 -1.71 -84.10
N GLU A 967 -0.60 -2.59 -83.92
CA GLU A 967 -0.38 -4.03 -83.67
C GLU A 967 -0.19 -4.85 -84.96
N GLY A 968 -0.64 -4.37 -86.11
CA GLY A 968 -0.33 -5.04 -87.37
C GLY A 968 -1.13 -4.58 -88.58
N THR A 969 -1.50 -5.52 -89.43
CA THR A 969 -2.41 -5.29 -90.57
C THR A 969 -3.37 -6.46 -90.64
N ASP A 970 -4.60 -6.20 -90.18
CA ASP A 970 -5.48 -7.25 -89.72
C ASP A 970 -6.66 -7.46 -90.65
N THR A 971 -7.11 -8.71 -90.75
CA THR A 971 -8.08 -9.13 -91.77
C THR A 971 -9.28 -9.84 -91.16
N VAL A 972 -10.47 -9.27 -91.33
CA VAL A 972 -11.73 -9.97 -91.04
C VAL A 972 -12.21 -10.75 -92.25
N HIS A 973 -12.44 -12.05 -92.10
CA HIS A 973 -13.21 -12.89 -93.01
C HIS A 973 -14.62 -13.03 -92.48
N SER A 974 -15.59 -12.39 -93.13
CA SER A 974 -17.00 -12.46 -92.70
C SER A 974 -17.87 -13.19 -93.71
N SER A 975 -18.71 -14.12 -93.25
CA SER A 975 -19.75 -14.74 -94.09
C SER A 975 -21.08 -13.95 -94.10
N LEU A 976 -21.10 -12.82 -93.39
CA LEU A 976 -22.25 -11.93 -93.16
C LEU A 976 -21.94 -10.51 -93.66
N SER A 977 -22.96 -9.65 -93.62
CA SER A 977 -22.69 -8.21 -93.77
C SER A 977 -21.95 -7.71 -92.53
N TYR A 978 -20.82 -7.02 -92.71
CA TYR A 978 -19.95 -6.62 -91.62
C TYR A 978 -19.39 -5.21 -91.80
N THR A 979 -19.17 -4.53 -90.69
CA THR A 979 -18.51 -3.21 -90.63
C THR A 979 -17.25 -3.38 -89.81
N LEU A 980 -16.09 -3.00 -90.35
CA LEU A 980 -14.83 -3.06 -89.63
C LEU A 980 -14.88 -2.19 -88.36
N GLY A 981 -14.43 -2.75 -87.23
CA GLY A 981 -14.17 -2.00 -85.99
C GLY A 981 -12.96 -1.07 -86.15
N GLU A 982 -12.63 -0.29 -85.13
CA GLU A 982 -11.41 0.55 -85.14
C GLU A 982 -10.15 -0.32 -85.27
N ASN A 983 -9.08 0.24 -85.85
CA ASN A 983 -7.76 -0.42 -85.98
C ASN A 983 -7.71 -1.70 -86.83
N VAL A 984 -8.77 -2.04 -87.57
CA VAL A 984 -8.77 -3.16 -88.53
C VAL A 984 -8.71 -2.66 -89.97
N GLU A 985 -7.75 -3.13 -90.77
CA GLU A 985 -7.52 -2.62 -92.12
C GLU A 985 -8.33 -3.36 -93.19
N ASN A 986 -8.44 -4.68 -93.10
CA ASN A 986 -8.91 -5.49 -94.23
C ASN A 986 -10.21 -6.25 -93.92
N LEU A 987 -11.11 -6.28 -94.90
CA LEU A 987 -12.33 -7.10 -94.86
C LEU A 987 -12.40 -7.96 -96.12
N THR A 988 -12.52 -9.28 -95.95
CA THR A 988 -12.84 -10.23 -97.01
C THR A 988 -14.22 -10.84 -96.73
N LEU A 989 -15.18 -10.57 -97.62
CA LEU A 989 -16.48 -11.22 -97.59
C LEU A 989 -16.34 -12.64 -98.15
N THR A 990 -16.90 -13.61 -97.44
CA THR A 990 -16.88 -15.03 -97.80
C THR A 990 -18.31 -15.54 -98.04
N GLY A 991 -18.48 -16.85 -98.27
CA GLY A 991 -19.78 -17.45 -98.52
C GLY A 991 -20.40 -17.12 -99.90
N ALA A 992 -21.67 -17.48 -100.06
CA ALA A 992 -22.43 -17.33 -101.31
C ALA A 992 -23.59 -16.31 -101.22
N GLY A 993 -23.75 -15.65 -100.07
CA GLY A 993 -24.81 -14.67 -99.83
C GLY A 993 -24.55 -13.31 -100.48
N VAL A 994 -25.62 -12.58 -100.76
CA VAL A 994 -25.57 -11.15 -101.11
C VAL A 994 -25.44 -10.36 -99.82
N ILE A 995 -24.21 -9.95 -99.50
CA ILE A 995 -23.82 -9.30 -98.24
C ILE A 995 -23.04 -8.02 -98.51
N THR A 996 -23.02 -7.13 -97.52
CA THR A 996 -22.45 -5.78 -97.58
C THR A 996 -21.21 -5.67 -96.70
N GLY A 997 -20.14 -5.08 -97.22
CA GLY A 997 -18.90 -4.82 -96.46
C GLY A 997 -18.69 -3.33 -96.28
N THR A 998 -18.54 -2.87 -95.05
CA THR A 998 -18.28 -1.45 -94.74
C THR A 998 -16.93 -1.31 -94.04
N GLY A 999 -16.06 -0.44 -94.56
CA GLY A 999 -14.79 -0.09 -93.90
C GLY A 999 -14.97 0.87 -92.72
N ASN A 1000 -13.86 1.27 -92.11
CA ASN A 1000 -13.79 2.27 -91.04
C ASN A 1000 -13.10 3.55 -91.55
N ALA A 1001 -12.49 4.34 -90.66
CA ALA A 1001 -11.82 5.60 -91.01
C ALA A 1001 -10.37 5.43 -91.55
N LEU A 1002 -9.83 4.21 -91.55
CA LEU A 1002 -8.49 3.86 -92.02
C LEU A 1002 -8.45 3.64 -93.54
N ASP A 1003 -7.25 3.39 -94.08
CA ASP A 1003 -7.06 2.99 -95.48
C ASP A 1003 -7.43 1.50 -95.66
N ASN A 1004 -8.74 1.20 -95.78
CA ASN A 1004 -9.21 -0.18 -95.82
C ASN A 1004 -9.06 -0.88 -97.18
N ILE A 1005 -8.79 -2.20 -97.16
CA ILE A 1005 -8.94 -3.09 -98.33
C ILE A 1005 -10.18 -3.96 -98.14
N LEU A 1006 -11.20 -3.77 -98.99
CA LEU A 1006 -12.44 -4.55 -98.96
C LEU A 1006 -12.50 -5.47 -100.19
N LEU A 1007 -12.57 -6.78 -99.96
CA LEU A 1007 -12.71 -7.80 -101.00
C LEU A 1007 -14.09 -8.48 -100.89
N GLY A 1008 -14.90 -8.36 -101.94
CA GLY A 1008 -16.21 -9.02 -102.01
C GLY A 1008 -16.12 -10.54 -102.27
N ASN A 1009 -17.23 -11.24 -102.05
CA ASN A 1009 -17.40 -12.64 -102.43
C ASN A 1009 -17.86 -12.75 -103.91
N SER A 1010 -18.27 -13.95 -104.33
CA SER A 1010 -18.70 -14.20 -105.72
C SER A 1010 -20.14 -13.75 -106.06
N ALA A 1011 -20.88 -13.21 -105.08
CA ALA A 1011 -22.22 -12.69 -105.26
C ALA A 1011 -22.20 -11.18 -105.60
N ASN A 1012 -23.37 -10.57 -105.74
CA ASN A 1012 -23.49 -9.13 -105.96
C ASN A 1012 -23.32 -8.37 -104.63
N ASN A 1013 -22.09 -8.13 -104.15
CA ASN A 1013 -21.85 -7.39 -102.91
C ASN A 1013 -22.11 -5.89 -103.06
N THR A 1014 -22.34 -5.22 -101.92
CA THR A 1014 -22.44 -3.76 -101.80
C THR A 1014 -21.37 -3.24 -100.87
#